data_AF-A0A5C5VHD8-F1
#
_entry.id   AF-A0A5C5VHD8-F1
#
_cell.length_a   1.000
_cell.length_b   1.000
_cell.length_c   1.000
_cell.angle_alpha   90.00
_cell.angle_beta   90.00
_cell.angle_gamma   90.00
#
_symmetry.space_group_name_H-M   'P 1'
#
loop_
_entity.id
_entity.type
_entity.pdbx_description
1 polymer ?
#
loop_
_entity_poly.entity_id
_entity_poly.type
_entity_poly.pdbx_seq_one_letter_code
_entity_poly.pdbx_strand_id
1 'polypeptide(L)'
;MSYIPLTPYRSALFTIALVVGLGAGTAFSQPSVAPWAAAPIEDATVIRDGRSGDRIAMGAMLERVQDADIVFVGESHTDETTHRLQLHIFEELLRRRGGKVVLAMEMFTRDDQPSLDDYLAGRIDEQQFAGAAALWHNYHEAYRPLVERAKQAGAPIVGSNFPKSLLRQFASQGAAAAETLSDDQRRLVPAEFHPNPPDYWRRVDNATRGHAAMGMTANPEDRLFSVQSLWDNAMGDACVQALRSHPDHLVLHINGGFHSAYWEGAVHQAAVREPDAKVTTVAIAPAPSPTTAVHHGLPLADYIAYVEVRASNAEEGVRSVRLSAELEYALHRPDREDQSESAPLLIWLPDEGLSAKEVLPFCRNRYGDQAMIAVVQPPYKSVDADRALGGRWFWPDSFSEDVAAAAGGVEEIWAYLNRHFSVDAERVCVVGEGAGGTVAAVLASRSDTMQLDAIAVRPRHASRLKDLPLVLPQLYAEGSLPRRSLTVVADQQSKNWWQGEISQYRDAEVDASIVALQPDHMLRGGDLDKQIATSLGLDPRESPTHPRARVLAVTTDSPREFLWARIQADWLNEQAGERVTVTPAPAVAPGADLLPTVITPAAASVEGVLPPCPGPFGGTTVLLLPDDADEGDRAAWLALEENDPLTAQSRFHRVRIATLGGAHALEGVLAKLREQNRKNILIVPAVFYTNGDLLRRAADAAKPFEDDMTLQWLPGLGGRAGILKAM
;
A
#
# COMPACT_ATOMS: atom_id res chain seq x y z
N MET A 1 -39.01 -53.87 32.74
CA MET A 1 -38.42 -52.71 33.42
C MET A 1 -36.90 -52.83 33.32
N SER A 2 -36.13 -52.12 32.52
CA SER A 2 -36.32 -51.19 31.38
C SER A 2 -34.89 -51.14 30.76
N TYR A 3 -34.51 -51.97 29.77
CA TYR A 3 -34.55 -51.76 28.30
C TYR A 3 -34.34 -50.28 27.91
N ILE A 4 -33.33 -49.86 27.14
CA ILE A 4 -32.96 -50.27 25.76
C ILE A 4 -31.42 -50.14 25.51
N PRO A 5 -30.81 -50.92 24.59
CA PRO A 5 -29.41 -51.33 24.60
C PRO A 5 -28.55 -50.83 23.42
N LEU A 6 -27.22 -51.05 23.53
CA LEU A 6 -26.27 -51.09 22.41
C LEU A 6 -26.55 -52.30 21.49
N THR A 7 -26.57 -52.11 20.16
CA THR A 7 -26.43 -53.19 19.15
C THR A 7 -25.87 -52.66 17.79
N PRO A 8 -25.37 -53.52 16.88
CA PRO A 8 -24.23 -53.28 15.99
C PRO A 8 -24.53 -53.27 14.46
N TYR A 9 -23.47 -53.11 13.65
CA TYR A 9 -23.28 -53.43 12.22
C TYR A 9 -24.37 -54.27 11.49
N ARG A 10 -24.86 -53.77 10.34
CA ARG A 10 -24.77 -54.40 8.99
C ARG A 10 -25.66 -53.71 7.92
N SER A 11 -25.21 -53.84 6.68
CA SER A 11 -25.66 -53.29 5.40
C SER A 11 -27.10 -53.61 4.97
N ALA A 12 -27.75 -52.71 4.21
CA ALA A 12 -28.72 -53.06 3.15
C ALA A 12 -29.04 -51.86 2.23
N LEU A 13 -29.14 -52.15 0.93
CA LEU A 13 -29.49 -51.27 -0.19
C LEU A 13 -30.93 -50.72 -0.09
N PHE A 14 -31.20 -49.55 -0.71
CA PHE A 14 -32.49 -49.29 -1.36
C PHE A 14 -32.35 -48.38 -2.60
N THR A 15 -32.39 -49.04 -3.76
CA THR A 15 -33.10 -48.73 -5.01
C THR A 15 -33.18 -47.30 -5.54
N ILE A 16 -32.44 -47.07 -6.65
CA ILE A 16 -32.64 -45.99 -7.62
C ILE A 16 -33.93 -46.27 -8.42
N ALA A 17 -34.88 -45.35 -8.39
CA ALA A 17 -35.99 -45.33 -9.33
C ALA A 17 -35.58 -44.53 -10.58
N LEU A 18 -35.39 -45.23 -11.69
CA LEU A 18 -35.10 -44.68 -13.01
C LEU A 18 -36.43 -44.21 -13.65
N VAL A 19 -36.65 -42.91 -13.76
CA VAL A 19 -37.71 -42.36 -14.64
C VAL A 19 -37.07 -42.07 -16.00
N VAL A 20 -37.34 -42.94 -16.97
CA VAL A 20 -37.01 -42.71 -18.38
C VAL A 20 -38.07 -41.76 -18.95
N GLY A 21 -37.73 -40.48 -19.03
CA GLY A 21 -38.44 -39.49 -19.84
C GLY A 21 -37.68 -39.24 -21.14
N LEU A 22 -38.18 -39.81 -22.25
CA LEU A 22 -37.80 -39.42 -23.61
C LEU A 22 -38.37 -38.02 -23.88
N GLY A 23 -37.50 -37.01 -23.86
CA GLY A 23 -37.81 -35.64 -24.29
C GLY A 23 -36.57 -35.03 -24.92
N ALA A 24 -36.69 -34.55 -26.15
CA ALA A 24 -35.61 -34.05 -26.99
C ALA A 24 -34.69 -33.07 -26.25
N GLY A 25 -33.42 -33.46 -26.06
CA GLY A 25 -32.39 -32.57 -25.57
C GLY A 25 -32.01 -31.58 -26.66
N THR A 26 -32.62 -30.39 -26.65
CA THR A 26 -31.94 -29.20 -27.17
C THR A 26 -30.73 -28.98 -26.27
N ALA A 27 -29.54 -29.35 -26.76
CA ALA A 27 -28.30 -28.92 -26.14
C ALA A 27 -28.33 -27.39 -26.11
N PHE A 28 -28.52 -26.81 -24.92
CA PHE A 28 -28.27 -25.39 -24.69
C PHE A 28 -26.77 -25.19 -24.91
N SER A 29 -26.39 -24.87 -26.15
CA SER A 29 -25.07 -24.35 -26.45
C SER A 29 -24.98 -23.02 -25.72
N GLN A 30 -24.30 -22.98 -24.58
CA GLN A 30 -23.89 -21.71 -24.00
C GLN A 30 -23.08 -20.96 -25.08
N PRO A 31 -23.37 -19.68 -25.34
CA PRO A 31 -22.58 -18.91 -26.29
C PRO A 31 -21.11 -18.97 -25.86
N SER A 32 -20.20 -19.31 -26.78
CA SER A 32 -18.78 -19.35 -26.45
C SER A 32 -18.34 -17.92 -26.14
N VAL A 33 -18.19 -17.63 -24.86
CA VAL A 33 -17.59 -16.39 -24.38
C VAL A 33 -16.20 -16.32 -25.00
N ALA A 34 -15.88 -15.20 -25.67
CA ALA A 34 -14.57 -15.03 -26.26
C ALA A 34 -13.51 -15.20 -25.16
N PRO A 35 -12.35 -15.85 -25.44
CA PRO A 35 -11.36 -16.15 -24.40
C PRO A 35 -10.76 -14.89 -23.75
N TRP A 36 -11.00 -13.71 -24.31
CA TRP A 36 -10.59 -12.39 -23.81
C TRP A 36 -11.74 -11.59 -23.18
N ALA A 37 -12.96 -12.12 -23.12
CA ALA A 37 -14.06 -11.39 -22.50
C ALA A 37 -13.79 -11.21 -21.01
N ALA A 38 -14.20 -10.06 -20.48
CA ALA A 38 -14.21 -9.87 -19.04
C ALA A 38 -15.17 -10.87 -18.37
N ALA A 39 -14.84 -11.31 -17.16
CA ALA A 39 -15.71 -12.19 -16.38
C ALA A 39 -17.09 -11.54 -16.20
N PRO A 40 -18.19 -12.32 -16.10
CA PRO A 40 -19.50 -11.79 -15.75
C PRO A 40 -19.42 -10.82 -14.57
N ILE A 41 -20.22 -9.75 -14.58
CA ILE A 41 -20.08 -8.69 -13.58
C ILE A 41 -20.40 -9.20 -12.18
N GLU A 42 -21.28 -10.20 -12.09
CA GLU A 42 -21.61 -10.97 -10.89
C GLU A 42 -20.40 -11.69 -10.28
N ASP A 43 -19.48 -12.16 -11.13
CA ASP A 43 -18.28 -12.89 -10.71
C ASP A 43 -17.14 -11.94 -10.36
N ALA A 44 -17.09 -10.77 -11.02
CA ALA A 44 -16.11 -9.72 -10.79
C ALA A 44 -16.49 -8.76 -9.65
N THR A 45 -17.65 -8.96 -9.02
CA THR A 45 -18.21 -8.03 -8.03
C THR A 45 -18.68 -8.76 -6.77
N VAL A 46 -18.45 -8.16 -5.62
CA VAL A 46 -19.08 -8.57 -4.35
C VAL A 46 -19.79 -7.37 -3.73
N ILE A 47 -21.08 -7.55 -3.45
CA ILE A 47 -21.88 -6.53 -2.79
C ILE A 47 -21.96 -6.82 -1.31
N ARG A 48 -21.77 -5.78 -0.50
CA ARG A 48 -21.97 -5.80 0.94
C ARG A 48 -22.97 -4.72 1.36
N ASP A 49 -23.74 -5.04 2.39
CA ASP A 49 -24.50 -4.05 3.13
C ASP A 49 -23.51 -3.08 3.77
N GLY A 50 -23.68 -1.78 3.54
CA GLY A 50 -22.71 -0.80 3.99
C GLY A 50 -22.69 -0.62 5.50
N ARG A 51 -23.76 -0.98 6.22
CA ARG A 51 -23.86 -0.85 7.68
C ARG A 51 -23.36 -2.08 8.40
N SER A 52 -23.78 -3.28 7.99
CA SER A 52 -23.36 -4.51 8.66
C SER A 52 -22.08 -5.12 8.09
N GLY A 53 -21.69 -4.76 6.87
CA GLY A 53 -20.60 -5.40 6.14
C GLY A 53 -20.96 -6.79 5.59
N ASP A 54 -22.18 -7.27 5.84
CA ASP A 54 -22.62 -8.59 5.40
C ASP A 54 -22.68 -8.65 3.88
N ARG A 55 -22.25 -9.79 3.32
CA ARG A 55 -22.39 -10.04 1.90
C ARG A 55 -23.89 -10.17 1.55
N ILE A 56 -24.32 -9.40 0.57
CA ILE A 56 -25.67 -9.50 0.00
C ILE A 56 -25.58 -9.87 -1.47
N ALA A 57 -26.61 -10.55 -1.97
CA ALA A 57 -26.71 -10.82 -3.40
C ALA A 57 -26.95 -9.51 -4.16
N MET A 58 -26.30 -9.33 -5.31
CA MET A 58 -26.49 -8.15 -6.16
C MET A 58 -27.97 -7.94 -6.52
N GLY A 59 -28.70 -9.02 -6.84
CA GLY A 59 -30.14 -8.95 -7.08
C GLY A 59 -30.94 -8.40 -5.90
N ALA A 60 -30.56 -8.72 -4.66
CA ALA A 60 -31.21 -8.20 -3.46
C ALA A 60 -30.90 -6.72 -3.21
N MET A 61 -29.67 -6.27 -3.52
CA MET A 61 -29.35 -4.84 -3.53
C MET A 61 -30.23 -4.10 -4.53
N LEU A 62 -30.29 -4.58 -5.77
CA LEU A 62 -31.09 -3.98 -6.84
C LEU A 62 -32.59 -3.96 -6.52
N GLU A 63 -33.08 -4.97 -5.80
CA GLU A 63 -34.47 -5.01 -5.30
C GLU A 63 -34.78 -3.85 -4.35
N ARG A 64 -33.81 -3.42 -3.55
CA ARG A 64 -33.98 -2.34 -2.59
C ARG A 64 -33.71 -0.97 -3.23
N VAL A 65 -32.64 -0.89 -4.03
CA VAL A 65 -32.25 0.34 -4.74
C VAL A 65 -33.35 0.80 -5.69
N GLN A 66 -34.11 -0.11 -6.30
CA GLN A 66 -35.21 0.29 -7.18
C GLN A 66 -36.26 1.11 -6.43
N ASP A 67 -36.46 0.98 -5.12
CA ASP A 67 -37.54 1.67 -4.38
C ASP A 67 -37.20 3.11 -3.98
N ALA A 68 -35.98 3.56 -4.27
CA ALA A 68 -35.54 4.93 -4.04
C ALA A 68 -36.11 5.92 -5.08
N ASP A 69 -36.13 7.18 -4.71
CA ASP A 69 -36.40 8.30 -5.62
C ASP A 69 -35.11 8.74 -6.31
N ILE A 70 -34.01 8.79 -5.55
CA ILE A 70 -32.67 9.13 -6.05
C ILE A 70 -31.66 8.08 -5.58
N VAL A 71 -30.86 7.58 -6.51
CA VAL A 71 -29.75 6.65 -6.25
C VAL A 71 -28.44 7.30 -6.67
N PHE A 72 -27.52 7.47 -5.73
CA PHE A 72 -26.17 7.93 -6.01
C PHE A 72 -25.22 6.74 -6.11
N VAL A 73 -24.48 6.64 -7.22
CA VAL A 73 -23.46 5.63 -7.45
C VAL A 73 -22.11 6.32 -7.48
N GLY A 74 -21.42 6.24 -6.34
CA GLY A 74 -20.07 6.78 -6.14
C GLY A 74 -19.01 5.86 -6.71
N GLU A 75 -18.08 6.40 -7.49
CA GLU A 75 -17.12 5.61 -8.24
C GLU A 75 -15.67 6.09 -8.17
N SER A 76 -14.76 5.25 -8.68
CA SER A 76 -13.40 5.63 -9.05
C SER A 76 -13.35 5.77 -10.57
N HIS A 77 -13.10 6.99 -11.05
CA HIS A 77 -13.24 7.41 -12.46
C HIS A 77 -12.44 6.64 -13.51
N THR A 78 -11.59 5.70 -13.11
CA THR A 78 -10.58 5.13 -13.98
C THR A 78 -10.68 3.62 -14.14
N ASP A 79 -11.43 2.91 -13.29
CA ASP A 79 -11.43 1.45 -13.24
C ASP A 79 -12.46 0.82 -14.20
N GLU A 80 -12.01 -0.13 -15.02
CA GLU A 80 -12.86 -0.79 -16.03
C GLU A 80 -14.05 -1.52 -15.40
N THR A 81 -13.83 -2.29 -14.32
CA THR A 81 -14.89 -3.10 -13.71
C THR A 81 -15.93 -2.21 -13.02
N THR A 82 -15.50 -1.08 -12.46
CA THR A 82 -16.36 -0.03 -11.92
C THR A 82 -17.36 0.46 -12.96
N HIS A 83 -16.89 0.85 -14.15
CA HIS A 83 -17.77 1.33 -15.22
C HIS A 83 -18.71 0.23 -15.74
N ARG A 84 -18.24 -1.02 -15.80
CA ARG A 84 -19.08 -2.17 -16.15
C ARG A 84 -20.20 -2.39 -15.14
N LEU A 85 -19.93 -2.20 -13.85
CA LEU A 85 -20.94 -2.32 -12.80
C LEU A 85 -21.95 -1.17 -12.85
N GLN A 86 -21.52 0.07 -13.11
CA GLN A 86 -22.43 1.20 -13.31
C GLN A 86 -23.44 0.93 -14.44
N LEU A 87 -22.94 0.44 -15.58
CA LEU A 87 -23.78 0.06 -16.71
C LEU A 87 -24.79 -1.03 -16.29
N HIS A 88 -24.32 -2.07 -15.60
CA HIS A 88 -25.19 -3.15 -15.15
C HIS A 88 -26.30 -2.66 -14.20
N ILE A 89 -25.96 -1.80 -13.23
CA ILE A 89 -26.95 -1.18 -12.33
C ILE A 89 -27.99 -0.40 -13.12
N PHE A 90 -27.55 0.44 -14.08
CA PHE A 90 -28.46 1.24 -14.90
C PHE A 90 -29.40 0.37 -15.74
N GLU A 91 -28.88 -0.65 -16.42
CA GLU A 91 -29.68 -1.58 -17.23
C GLU A 91 -30.75 -2.29 -16.42
N GLU A 92 -30.38 -2.71 -15.21
CA GLU A 92 -31.29 -3.44 -14.35
C GLU A 92 -32.35 -2.55 -13.71
N LEU A 93 -32.02 -1.30 -13.38
CA LEU A 93 -33.00 -0.30 -12.95
C LEU A 93 -33.98 0.06 -14.07
N LEU A 94 -33.48 0.24 -15.30
CA LEU A 94 -34.34 0.42 -16.48
C LEU A 94 -35.31 -0.75 -16.62
N ARG A 95 -34.83 -1.99 -16.48
CA ARG A 95 -35.68 -3.19 -16.57
C ARG A 95 -36.74 -3.22 -15.46
N ARG A 96 -36.35 -2.96 -14.22
CA ARG A 96 -37.21 -3.02 -13.03
C ARG A 96 -38.25 -1.92 -12.98
N ARG A 97 -37.89 -0.71 -13.43
CA ARG A 97 -38.76 0.48 -13.42
C ARG A 97 -39.50 0.68 -14.75
N GLY A 98 -39.43 -0.28 -15.67
CA GLY A 98 -40.11 -0.21 -16.96
C GLY A 98 -39.67 0.98 -17.81
N GLY A 99 -38.37 1.30 -17.79
CA GLY A 99 -37.76 2.43 -18.50
C GLY A 99 -37.83 3.77 -17.77
N LYS A 100 -38.52 3.85 -16.61
CA LYS A 100 -38.67 5.10 -15.84
C LYS A 100 -37.46 5.41 -14.98
N VAL A 101 -36.33 5.69 -15.63
CA VAL A 101 -35.07 6.09 -14.98
C VAL A 101 -34.49 7.30 -15.71
N VAL A 102 -34.09 8.32 -14.96
CA VAL A 102 -33.29 9.44 -15.46
C VAL A 102 -31.84 9.20 -15.04
N LEU A 103 -30.91 9.28 -15.99
CA LEU A 103 -29.48 9.12 -15.73
C LEU A 103 -28.85 10.52 -15.54
N ALA A 104 -28.54 10.90 -14.31
CA ALA A 104 -27.76 12.11 -14.04
C ALA A 104 -26.26 11.77 -14.02
N MET A 105 -25.41 12.59 -14.62
CA MET A 105 -23.98 12.29 -14.77
C MET A 105 -23.12 13.48 -14.38
N GLU A 106 -22.14 13.28 -13.50
CA GLU A 106 -21.12 14.29 -13.14
C GLU A 106 -20.26 14.67 -14.36
N MET A 107 -20.09 13.72 -15.27
CA MET A 107 -19.21 13.85 -16.43
C MET A 107 -19.65 14.94 -17.41
N PHE A 108 -20.92 15.33 -17.35
CA PHE A 108 -21.50 16.39 -18.16
C PHE A 108 -21.83 17.61 -17.29
N THR A 109 -21.43 18.77 -17.75
CA THR A 109 -21.82 20.05 -17.18
C THR A 109 -23.19 20.47 -17.70
N ARG A 110 -23.89 21.34 -16.96
CA ARG A 110 -25.25 21.79 -17.35
C ARG A 110 -25.30 22.48 -18.71
N ASP A 111 -24.20 23.10 -19.15
CA ASP A 111 -24.07 23.71 -20.47
C ASP A 111 -23.87 22.70 -21.61
N ASP A 112 -23.55 21.43 -21.32
CA ASP A 112 -23.51 20.35 -22.33
C ASP A 112 -24.93 19.84 -22.71
N GLN A 113 -25.96 20.18 -21.91
CA GLN A 113 -27.32 19.60 -22.05
C GLN A 113 -27.93 19.72 -23.45
N PRO A 114 -27.84 20.87 -24.18
CA PRO A 114 -28.42 20.96 -25.52
C PRO A 114 -27.82 19.96 -26.51
N SER A 115 -26.50 19.80 -26.50
CA SER A 115 -25.81 18.85 -27.38
C SER A 115 -26.06 17.40 -26.97
N LEU A 116 -26.17 17.14 -25.67
CA LEU A 116 -26.56 15.84 -25.14
C LEU A 116 -27.98 15.46 -25.59
N ASP A 117 -28.95 16.37 -25.48
CA ASP A 117 -30.33 16.14 -25.93
C ASP A 117 -30.43 15.91 -27.44
N ASP A 118 -29.66 16.66 -28.25
CA ASP A 118 -29.55 16.46 -29.70
C ASP A 118 -28.98 15.08 -30.03
N TYR A 119 -27.96 14.64 -29.28
CA TYR A 119 -27.34 13.34 -29.47
C TYR A 119 -28.29 12.19 -29.11
N LEU A 120 -28.97 12.27 -27.96
CA LEU A 120 -29.94 11.27 -27.51
C LEU A 120 -31.13 11.16 -28.46
N ALA A 121 -31.60 12.27 -29.02
CA ALA A 121 -32.68 12.29 -30.00
C ALA A 121 -32.25 11.84 -31.42
N GLY A 122 -30.96 11.57 -31.65
CA GLY A 122 -30.43 11.18 -32.96
C GLY A 122 -30.41 12.33 -33.98
N ARG A 123 -30.44 13.59 -33.53
CA ARG A 123 -30.32 14.77 -34.40
C ARG A 123 -28.87 15.03 -34.83
N ILE A 124 -27.91 14.62 -34.01
CA ILE A 124 -26.48 14.63 -34.30
C ILE A 124 -25.87 13.24 -34.10
N ASP A 125 -24.78 12.95 -34.82
CA ASP A 125 -23.99 11.73 -34.61
C ASP A 125 -22.99 11.87 -33.45
N GLU A 126 -22.29 10.78 -33.11
CA GLU A 126 -21.37 10.75 -31.97
C GLU A 126 -20.15 11.67 -32.19
N GLN A 127 -19.71 11.81 -33.44
CA GLN A 127 -18.58 12.67 -33.78
C GLN A 127 -18.93 14.15 -33.59
N GLN A 128 -20.14 14.55 -34.00
CA GLN A 128 -20.69 15.88 -33.79
C GLN A 128 -20.90 16.15 -32.30
N PHE A 129 -21.41 15.18 -31.55
CA PHE A 129 -21.57 15.28 -30.09
C PHE A 129 -20.22 15.49 -29.40
N ALA A 130 -19.20 14.70 -29.74
CA ALA A 130 -17.85 14.82 -29.19
C ALA A 130 -17.17 16.15 -29.50
N GLY A 131 -17.54 16.81 -30.60
CA GLY A 131 -17.07 18.16 -30.94
C GLY A 131 -17.81 19.29 -30.24
N ALA A 132 -19.00 19.02 -29.70
CA ALA A 132 -19.89 20.03 -29.10
C ALA A 132 -19.94 19.99 -27.58
N ALA A 133 -19.84 18.79 -26.98
CA ALA A 133 -19.81 18.60 -25.52
C ALA A 133 -18.37 18.41 -25.02
N ALA A 134 -18.10 18.85 -23.79
CA ALA A 134 -16.79 18.70 -23.14
C ALA A 134 -16.58 17.28 -22.59
N LEU A 135 -16.47 16.29 -23.48
CA LEU A 135 -16.31 14.89 -23.11
C LEU A 135 -15.04 14.67 -22.27
N TRP A 136 -15.15 13.79 -21.28
CA TRP A 136 -13.99 13.35 -20.50
C TRP A 136 -13.05 12.52 -21.36
N HIS A 137 -11.76 12.54 -21.05
CA HIS A 137 -10.73 11.88 -21.85
C HIS A 137 -10.93 10.35 -21.98
N ASN A 138 -11.59 9.73 -21.00
CA ASN A 138 -11.94 8.31 -20.96
C ASN A 138 -13.40 8.05 -21.37
N TYR A 139 -14.10 9.00 -22.00
CA TYR A 139 -15.51 8.87 -22.36
C TYR A 139 -15.80 7.58 -23.13
N HIS A 140 -15.02 7.25 -24.15
CA HIS A 140 -15.30 6.11 -25.00
C HIS A 140 -15.20 4.78 -24.26
N GLU A 141 -14.23 4.64 -23.34
CA GLU A 141 -14.04 3.41 -22.57
C GLU A 141 -14.97 3.32 -21.36
N ALA A 142 -15.23 4.44 -20.68
CA ALA A 142 -15.91 4.49 -19.39
C ALA A 142 -17.41 4.81 -19.49
N TYR A 143 -17.77 5.91 -20.14
CA TYR A 143 -19.10 6.54 -19.99
C TYR A 143 -19.99 6.42 -21.22
N ARG A 144 -19.40 6.26 -22.41
CA ARG A 144 -20.12 6.00 -23.66
C ARG A 144 -21.10 4.83 -23.54
N PRO A 145 -20.77 3.69 -22.90
CA PRO A 145 -21.74 2.60 -22.75
C PRO A 145 -23.02 3.01 -22.02
N LEU A 146 -22.92 3.84 -20.98
CA LEU A 146 -24.08 4.39 -20.27
C LEU A 146 -24.93 5.30 -21.17
N VAL A 147 -24.28 6.22 -21.89
CA VAL A 147 -24.96 7.16 -22.80
C VAL A 147 -25.67 6.42 -23.93
N GLU A 148 -24.99 5.47 -24.56
CA GLU A 148 -25.57 4.65 -25.63
C GLU A 148 -26.74 3.82 -25.12
N ARG A 149 -26.63 3.28 -23.90
CA ARG A 149 -27.70 2.48 -23.32
C ARG A 149 -28.94 3.32 -23.00
N ALA A 150 -28.74 4.54 -22.49
CA ALA A 150 -29.83 5.49 -22.23
C ALA A 150 -30.52 5.89 -23.53
N LYS A 151 -29.74 6.22 -24.57
CA LYS A 151 -30.23 6.52 -25.92
C LYS A 151 -31.08 5.38 -26.49
N GLN A 152 -30.60 4.14 -26.38
CA GLN A 152 -31.33 2.96 -26.83
C GLN A 152 -32.64 2.72 -26.04
N ALA A 153 -32.65 3.02 -24.75
CA ALA A 153 -33.81 2.87 -23.88
C ALA A 153 -34.80 4.05 -23.97
N GLY A 154 -34.42 5.16 -24.61
CA GLY A 154 -35.16 6.42 -24.56
C GLY A 154 -35.16 7.07 -23.18
N ALA A 155 -34.16 6.75 -22.34
CA ALA A 155 -34.01 7.30 -21.00
C ALA A 155 -33.35 8.70 -21.06
N PRO A 156 -33.86 9.70 -20.33
CA PRO A 156 -33.23 11.02 -20.27
C PRO A 156 -31.86 10.96 -19.59
N ILE A 157 -30.92 11.78 -20.08
CA ILE A 157 -29.66 12.04 -19.37
C ILE A 157 -29.61 13.51 -18.96
N VAL A 158 -29.20 13.79 -17.72
CA VAL A 158 -29.02 15.14 -17.18
C VAL A 158 -27.55 15.41 -16.88
N GLY A 159 -26.99 16.47 -17.46
CA GLY A 159 -25.69 17.01 -17.10
C GLY A 159 -25.76 17.67 -15.73
N SER A 160 -25.12 17.06 -14.73
CA SER A 160 -25.33 17.43 -13.32
C SER A 160 -24.29 18.43 -12.80
N ASN A 161 -23.15 18.57 -13.46
CA ASN A 161 -22.01 19.28 -12.90
C ASN A 161 -22.03 20.79 -13.20
N PHE A 162 -21.28 21.56 -12.41
CA PHE A 162 -21.21 23.01 -12.51
C PHE A 162 -20.46 23.45 -13.79
N PRO A 163 -20.98 24.41 -14.58
CA PRO A 163 -20.32 24.89 -15.80
C PRO A 163 -18.89 25.36 -15.56
N LYS A 164 -17.92 24.79 -16.27
CA LYS A 164 -16.48 25.12 -16.11
C LYS A 164 -16.20 26.61 -16.36
N SER A 165 -16.95 27.22 -17.29
CA SER A 165 -16.85 28.64 -17.64
C SER A 165 -17.22 29.58 -16.48
N LEU A 166 -18.14 29.17 -15.60
CA LEU A 166 -18.62 29.95 -14.45
C LEU A 166 -17.88 29.63 -13.15
N LEU A 167 -17.23 28.46 -13.09
CA LEU A 167 -16.59 27.95 -11.88
C LEU A 167 -15.51 28.88 -11.32
N ARG A 168 -14.62 29.39 -12.18
CA ARG A 168 -13.59 30.36 -11.77
C ARG A 168 -14.19 31.68 -11.29
N GLN A 169 -15.31 32.08 -11.87
CA GLN A 169 -15.99 33.32 -11.50
C GLN A 169 -16.58 33.21 -10.09
N PHE A 170 -17.32 32.14 -9.80
CA PHE A 170 -17.87 31.89 -8.46
C PHE A 170 -16.77 31.65 -7.42
N ALA A 171 -15.73 30.87 -7.76
CA ALA A 171 -14.63 30.60 -6.84
C ALA A 171 -13.82 31.85 -6.47
N SER A 172 -13.81 32.89 -7.31
CA SER A 172 -13.08 34.14 -7.05
C SER A 172 -13.93 35.27 -6.49
N GLN A 173 -15.21 35.35 -6.86
CA GLN A 173 -16.11 36.46 -6.51
C GLN A 173 -17.16 36.07 -5.47
N GLY A 174 -17.27 34.78 -5.11
CA GLY A 174 -18.28 34.28 -4.18
C GLY A 174 -19.70 34.60 -4.65
N ALA A 175 -20.56 34.99 -3.70
CA ALA A 175 -21.96 35.33 -3.97
C ALA A 175 -22.14 36.46 -5.01
N ALA A 176 -21.19 37.41 -5.10
CA ALA A 176 -21.27 38.53 -6.04
C ALA A 176 -21.23 38.08 -7.52
N ALA A 177 -20.70 36.90 -7.80
CA ALA A 177 -20.71 36.33 -9.15
C ALA A 177 -22.12 36.26 -9.74
N ALA A 178 -23.12 35.92 -8.91
CA ALA A 178 -24.52 35.74 -9.32
C ALA A 178 -25.15 37.03 -9.88
N GLU A 179 -24.68 38.21 -9.46
CA GLU A 179 -25.22 39.50 -9.89
C GLU A 179 -24.91 39.80 -11.36
N THR A 180 -23.81 39.26 -11.86
CA THR A 180 -23.27 39.53 -13.21
C THR A 180 -23.67 38.49 -14.25
N LEU A 181 -24.41 37.45 -13.86
CA LEU A 181 -24.86 36.40 -14.76
C LEU A 181 -25.93 36.92 -15.72
N SER A 182 -25.78 36.58 -17.01
CA SER A 182 -26.85 36.69 -17.98
C SER A 182 -28.03 35.77 -17.62
N ASP A 183 -29.21 36.02 -18.20
CA ASP A 183 -30.38 35.18 -17.96
C ASP A 183 -30.13 33.72 -18.34
N ASP A 184 -29.30 33.47 -19.37
CA ASP A 184 -28.92 32.13 -19.80
C ASP A 184 -27.99 31.48 -18.78
N GLN A 185 -26.99 32.21 -18.27
CA GLN A 185 -26.07 31.71 -17.25
C GLN A 185 -26.75 31.43 -15.92
N ARG A 186 -27.76 32.23 -15.52
CA ARG A 186 -28.54 31.99 -14.31
C ARG A 186 -29.27 30.65 -14.32
N ARG A 187 -29.67 30.15 -15.50
CA ARG A 187 -30.32 28.84 -15.63
C ARG A 187 -29.34 27.67 -15.49
N LEU A 188 -28.03 27.93 -15.60
CA LEU A 188 -27.00 26.90 -15.54
C LEU A 188 -26.41 26.70 -14.12
N VAL A 189 -26.83 27.51 -13.13
CA VAL A 189 -26.34 27.40 -11.75
C VAL A 189 -27.50 27.17 -10.78
N PRO A 190 -27.25 26.59 -9.59
CA PRO A 190 -28.27 26.49 -8.55
C PRO A 190 -28.83 27.88 -8.17
N ALA A 191 -30.14 27.95 -7.94
CA ALA A 191 -30.77 29.18 -7.46
C ALA A 191 -30.33 29.56 -6.04
N GLU A 192 -30.03 28.54 -5.22
CA GLU A 192 -29.54 28.66 -3.86
C GLU A 192 -28.31 27.77 -3.66
N PHE A 193 -27.36 28.24 -2.86
CA PHE A 193 -26.17 27.50 -2.45
C PHE A 193 -26.27 27.19 -0.96
N HIS A 194 -26.13 25.91 -0.59
CA HIS A 194 -26.17 25.46 0.80
C HIS A 194 -24.79 24.94 1.25
N PRO A 195 -24.38 25.21 2.49
CA PRO A 195 -23.11 24.72 3.02
C PRO A 195 -23.20 23.21 3.28
N ASN A 196 -22.09 22.50 3.05
CA ASN A 196 -21.92 21.13 3.54
C ASN A 196 -21.64 21.11 5.06
N PRO A 197 -21.95 20.00 5.76
CA PRO A 197 -21.79 19.88 7.21
C PRO A 197 -20.32 19.96 7.67
N PRO A 198 -20.05 20.26 8.96
CA PRO A 198 -18.67 20.35 9.46
C PRO A 198 -17.85 19.06 9.29
N ASP A 199 -18.45 17.88 9.41
CA ASP A 199 -17.75 16.61 9.29
C ASP A 199 -17.35 16.28 7.84
N TYR A 200 -18.17 16.69 6.87
CA TYR A 200 -17.77 16.71 5.45
C TYR A 200 -16.48 17.51 5.28
N TRP A 201 -16.43 18.72 5.83
CA TRP A 201 -15.22 19.53 5.71
C TRP A 201 -14.03 18.95 6.47
N ARG A 202 -14.24 18.24 7.57
CA ARG A 202 -13.17 17.50 8.24
C ARG A 202 -12.59 16.41 7.32
N ARG A 203 -13.44 15.72 6.55
CA ARG A 203 -13.02 14.75 5.53
C ARG A 203 -12.33 15.42 4.34
N VAL A 204 -12.86 16.54 3.84
CA VAL A 204 -12.19 17.34 2.78
C VAL A 204 -10.83 17.82 3.26
N ASP A 205 -10.76 18.39 4.46
CA ASP A 205 -9.51 18.87 5.06
C ASP A 205 -8.54 17.70 5.20
N ASN A 206 -8.96 16.54 5.72
CA ASN A 206 -8.15 15.33 5.80
C ASN A 206 -7.67 14.85 4.42
N ALA A 207 -8.49 14.94 3.38
CA ALA A 207 -8.11 14.55 2.02
C ALA A 207 -7.21 15.61 1.32
N THR A 208 -7.27 16.87 1.74
CA THR A 208 -6.58 18.01 1.09
C THR A 208 -5.39 18.56 1.88
N ARG A 209 -5.18 18.13 3.13
CA ARG A 209 -4.00 18.44 3.98
C ARG A 209 -2.70 18.24 3.20
N GLY A 210 -2.69 17.28 2.28
CA GLY A 210 -1.71 16.99 1.24
C GLY A 210 -1.23 18.13 0.34
N HIS A 211 -2.19 18.84 -0.22
CA HIS A 211 -2.07 19.75 -1.34
C HIS A 211 -2.36 21.18 -0.87
N ALA A 212 -1.43 21.76 -0.08
CA ALA A 212 -1.53 23.13 0.45
C ALA A 212 -1.67 24.23 -0.64
N ALA A 213 -1.63 23.87 -1.93
CA ALA A 213 -1.93 24.74 -3.06
C ALA A 213 -3.44 24.97 -3.29
N MET A 214 -4.32 24.10 -2.77
CA MET A 214 -5.77 24.29 -2.76
C MET A 214 -6.14 24.95 -1.44
N GLY A 215 -6.02 26.28 -1.37
CA GLY A 215 -6.12 27.07 -0.14
C GLY A 215 -7.16 26.56 0.85
N MET A 216 -6.70 26.10 2.02
CA MET A 216 -7.57 25.71 3.11
C MET A 216 -8.30 26.95 3.61
N THR A 217 -9.58 27.08 3.26
CA THR A 217 -10.41 28.17 3.73
C THR A 217 -11.04 27.76 5.06
N ALA A 218 -10.63 28.42 6.14
CA ALA A 218 -11.17 28.16 7.48
C ALA A 218 -12.54 28.83 7.70
N ASN A 219 -12.92 29.79 6.84
CA ASN A 219 -14.19 30.51 6.93
C ASN A 219 -15.31 29.76 6.17
N PRO A 220 -16.47 29.51 6.80
CA PRO A 220 -17.64 28.92 6.14
C PRO A 220 -18.10 29.61 4.85
N GLU A 221 -18.00 30.94 4.75
CA GLU A 221 -18.42 31.66 3.53
C GLU A 221 -17.53 31.33 2.33
N ASP A 222 -16.22 31.24 2.54
CA ASP A 222 -15.25 30.87 1.50
C ASP A 222 -15.40 29.39 1.10
N ARG A 223 -15.77 28.52 2.05
CA ARG A 223 -16.06 27.10 1.79
C ARG A 223 -17.28 26.91 0.91
N LEU A 224 -18.32 27.73 1.08
CA LEU A 224 -19.56 27.64 0.33
C LEU A 224 -19.34 27.81 -1.18
N PHE A 225 -18.42 28.68 -1.58
CA PHE A 225 -18.09 28.97 -2.98
C PHE A 225 -16.78 28.31 -3.45
N SER A 226 -16.23 27.39 -2.65
CA SER A 226 -15.14 26.54 -3.10
C SER A 226 -15.59 25.64 -4.26
N VAL A 227 -14.62 25.24 -5.10
CA VAL A 227 -14.87 24.38 -6.27
C VAL A 227 -15.66 23.11 -5.89
N GLN A 228 -15.24 22.45 -4.81
CA GLN A 228 -15.88 21.23 -4.33
C GLN A 228 -17.36 21.46 -3.96
N SER A 229 -17.64 22.56 -3.23
CA SER A 229 -19.01 22.91 -2.82
C SER A 229 -19.89 23.31 -4.01
N LEU A 230 -19.34 24.01 -5.00
CA LEU A 230 -20.06 24.39 -6.22
C LEU A 230 -20.47 23.15 -7.03
N TRP A 231 -19.58 22.16 -7.15
CA TRP A 231 -19.88 20.88 -7.78
C TRP A 231 -20.98 20.13 -7.03
N ASP A 232 -20.85 19.95 -5.72
CA ASP A 232 -21.86 19.27 -4.90
C ASP A 232 -23.23 19.94 -4.99
N ASN A 233 -23.26 21.28 -4.91
CA ASN A 233 -24.50 22.05 -5.01
C ASN A 233 -25.15 21.86 -6.38
N ALA A 234 -24.38 21.93 -7.47
CA ALA A 234 -24.90 21.67 -8.81
C ALA A 234 -25.43 20.24 -8.98
N MET A 235 -24.70 19.25 -8.49
CA MET A 235 -25.10 17.85 -8.65
C MET A 235 -26.37 17.53 -7.86
N GLY A 236 -26.44 17.92 -6.58
CA GLY A 236 -27.63 17.73 -5.76
C GLY A 236 -28.85 18.47 -6.30
N ASP A 237 -28.69 19.73 -6.72
CA ASP A 237 -29.76 20.51 -7.36
C ASP A 237 -30.23 19.89 -8.68
N ALA A 238 -29.31 19.39 -9.52
CA ALA A 238 -29.65 18.76 -10.79
C ALA A 238 -30.46 17.48 -10.58
N CYS A 239 -30.11 16.67 -9.59
CA CYS A 239 -30.86 15.46 -9.25
C CYS A 239 -32.28 15.78 -8.78
N VAL A 240 -32.44 16.81 -7.93
CA VAL A 240 -33.77 17.25 -7.46
C VAL A 240 -34.60 17.86 -8.60
N GLN A 241 -34.00 18.63 -9.50
CA GLN A 241 -34.69 19.14 -10.70
C GLN A 241 -35.09 18.00 -11.64
N ALA A 242 -34.24 16.99 -11.83
CA ALA A 242 -34.55 15.80 -12.61
C ALA A 242 -35.74 15.04 -12.01
N LEU A 243 -35.75 14.84 -10.69
CA LEU A 243 -36.85 14.19 -9.97
C LEU A 243 -38.17 14.95 -10.13
N ARG A 244 -38.15 16.28 -9.99
CA ARG A 244 -39.35 17.13 -10.13
C ARG A 244 -39.88 17.19 -11.56
N SER A 245 -39.00 17.19 -12.55
CA SER A 245 -39.37 17.27 -13.97
C SER A 245 -39.85 15.92 -14.55
N HIS A 246 -39.47 14.82 -13.91
CA HIS A 246 -39.82 13.46 -14.34
C HIS A 246 -40.52 12.70 -13.19
N PRO A 247 -41.79 13.03 -12.89
CA PRO A 247 -42.54 12.31 -11.86
C PRO A 247 -42.58 10.81 -12.18
N ASP A 248 -42.62 9.99 -11.12
CA ASP A 248 -42.54 8.51 -11.17
C ASP A 248 -41.23 7.93 -11.71
N HIS A 249 -40.21 8.74 -12.01
CA HIS A 249 -38.89 8.25 -12.42
C HIS A 249 -37.96 8.15 -11.21
N LEU A 250 -37.11 7.14 -11.25
CA LEU A 250 -35.93 7.08 -10.38
C LEU A 250 -34.81 7.91 -11.02
N VAL A 251 -34.12 8.74 -10.24
CA VAL A 251 -32.91 9.45 -10.69
C VAL A 251 -31.69 8.62 -10.28
N LEU A 252 -30.94 8.11 -11.25
CA LEU A 252 -29.65 7.45 -11.04
C LEU A 252 -28.53 8.44 -11.31
N HIS A 253 -27.78 8.83 -10.29
CA HIS A 253 -26.65 9.76 -10.42
C HIS A 253 -25.33 9.01 -10.37
N ILE A 254 -24.50 9.14 -11.42
CA ILE A 254 -23.13 8.61 -11.45
C ILE A 254 -22.15 9.75 -11.12
N ASN A 255 -21.37 9.58 -10.04
CA ASN A 255 -20.44 10.58 -9.54
C ASN A 255 -19.16 9.97 -8.96
N GLY A 256 -18.11 10.78 -8.85
CA GLY A 256 -16.90 10.45 -8.10
C GLY A 256 -17.26 10.17 -6.64
N GLY A 257 -16.70 9.10 -6.08
CA GLY A 257 -17.13 8.55 -4.79
C GLY A 257 -17.11 9.56 -3.62
N PHE A 258 -16.23 10.57 -3.68
CA PHE A 258 -16.19 11.63 -2.68
C PHE A 258 -17.49 12.44 -2.58
N HIS A 259 -18.21 12.60 -3.69
CA HIS A 259 -19.43 13.41 -3.79
C HIS A 259 -20.68 12.72 -3.22
N SER A 260 -20.61 11.43 -2.88
CA SER A 260 -21.73 10.66 -2.33
C SER A 260 -21.38 9.82 -1.09
N ALA A 261 -20.08 9.65 -0.79
CA ALA A 261 -19.61 8.98 0.41
C ALA A 261 -20.21 9.59 1.68
N TYR A 262 -20.53 8.72 2.64
CA TYR A 262 -21.06 9.08 3.95
C TYR A 262 -22.36 9.90 3.91
N TRP A 263 -23.14 9.80 2.83
CA TRP A 263 -24.38 10.57 2.60
C TRP A 263 -24.17 12.10 2.60
N GLU A 264 -22.96 12.55 2.27
CA GLU A 264 -22.61 13.96 2.20
C GLU A 264 -22.37 14.44 0.77
N GLY A 265 -21.80 15.64 0.59
CA GLY A 265 -21.60 16.24 -0.72
C GLY A 265 -22.91 16.39 -1.49
N ALA A 266 -22.96 15.91 -2.73
CA ALA A 266 -24.15 15.94 -3.57
C ALA A 266 -25.38 15.27 -2.92
N VAL A 267 -25.19 14.23 -2.10
CA VAL A 267 -26.27 13.55 -1.38
C VAL A 267 -26.90 14.49 -0.36
N HIS A 268 -26.08 15.19 0.43
CA HIS A 268 -26.57 16.20 1.37
C HIS A 268 -27.28 17.35 0.66
N GLN A 269 -26.72 17.80 -0.47
CA GLN A 269 -27.30 18.88 -1.27
C GLN A 269 -28.67 18.53 -1.86
N ALA A 270 -28.88 17.27 -2.23
CA ALA A 270 -30.20 16.76 -2.63
C ALA A 270 -31.16 16.68 -1.43
N ALA A 271 -30.71 16.11 -0.30
CA ALA A 271 -31.53 15.93 0.89
C ALA A 271 -32.02 17.25 1.52
N VAL A 272 -31.21 18.31 1.48
CA VAL A 272 -31.63 19.64 1.96
C VAL A 272 -32.69 20.26 1.05
N ARG A 273 -32.60 20.02 -0.27
CA ARG A 273 -33.52 20.59 -1.28
C ARG A 273 -34.82 19.80 -1.42
N GLU A 274 -34.79 18.51 -1.11
CA GLU A 274 -35.94 17.59 -1.16
C GLU A 274 -35.92 16.61 0.03
N PRO A 275 -36.28 17.05 1.25
CA PRO A 275 -36.16 16.25 2.47
C PRO A 275 -37.01 14.97 2.50
N ASP A 276 -38.08 14.93 1.71
CA ASP A 276 -39.00 13.78 1.65
C ASP A 276 -38.57 12.72 0.61
N ALA A 277 -37.54 13.01 -0.20
CA ALA A 277 -37.04 12.05 -1.18
C ALA A 277 -36.33 10.87 -0.51
N LYS A 278 -36.65 9.66 -0.95
CA LYS A 278 -35.92 8.45 -0.57
C LYS A 278 -34.61 8.39 -1.33
N VAL A 279 -33.50 8.65 -0.63
CA VAL A 279 -32.16 8.59 -1.21
C VAL A 279 -31.48 7.28 -0.84
N THR A 280 -30.80 6.65 -1.79
CA THR A 280 -29.95 5.47 -1.57
C THR A 280 -28.58 5.69 -2.20
N THR A 281 -27.55 5.17 -1.56
CA THR A 281 -26.15 5.31 -2.00
C THR A 281 -25.51 3.94 -2.26
N VAL A 282 -24.77 3.84 -3.35
CA VAL A 282 -23.93 2.68 -3.70
C VAL A 282 -22.51 3.18 -3.94
N ALA A 283 -21.56 2.75 -3.11
CA ALA A 283 -20.15 3.05 -3.33
C ALA A 283 -19.48 1.88 -4.06
N ILE A 284 -18.90 2.15 -5.22
CA ILE A 284 -18.08 1.17 -5.95
C ILE A 284 -16.62 1.34 -5.53
N ALA A 285 -16.05 0.29 -4.95
CA ALA A 285 -14.70 0.26 -4.42
C ALA A 285 -13.85 -0.77 -5.19
N PRO A 286 -12.89 -0.33 -6.01
CA PRO A 286 -11.94 -1.23 -6.65
C PRO A 286 -11.10 -1.98 -5.59
N ALA A 287 -11.04 -3.31 -5.68
CA ALA A 287 -10.27 -4.17 -4.79
C ALA A 287 -9.49 -5.26 -5.54
N PRO A 288 -8.26 -5.62 -5.12
CA PRO A 288 -7.52 -6.74 -5.71
C PRO A 288 -8.23 -8.10 -5.53
N SER A 289 -9.05 -8.23 -4.49
CA SER A 289 -9.80 -9.46 -4.20
C SER A 289 -11.18 -9.10 -3.67
N PRO A 290 -12.19 -8.91 -4.54
CA PRO A 290 -13.54 -8.51 -4.13
C PRO A 290 -14.17 -9.42 -3.08
N THR A 291 -13.90 -10.72 -3.15
CA THR A 291 -14.45 -11.73 -2.23
C THR A 291 -14.02 -11.51 -0.79
N THR A 292 -12.78 -11.11 -0.55
CA THR A 292 -12.23 -10.85 0.78
C THR A 292 -12.30 -9.38 1.15
N ALA A 293 -12.49 -8.48 0.19
CA ALA A 293 -12.65 -7.07 0.44
C ALA A 293 -13.88 -6.82 1.33
N VAL A 294 -13.67 -6.09 2.40
CA VAL A 294 -14.70 -5.63 3.33
C VAL A 294 -14.44 -4.15 3.58
N HIS A 295 -15.52 -3.39 3.75
CA HIS A 295 -15.34 -2.01 4.14
C HIS A 295 -15.15 -2.01 5.62
N HIS A 296 -13.96 -1.58 5.94
CA HIS A 296 -13.43 -1.50 7.24
C HIS A 296 -13.84 -0.10 7.75
N GLY A 297 -14.51 -0.17 8.90
CA GLY A 297 -15.96 -0.26 8.98
C GLY A 297 -16.80 0.98 9.23
N LEU A 298 -16.44 2.14 8.71
CA LEU A 298 -17.37 3.24 8.74
C LEU A 298 -18.33 3.14 7.55
N PRO A 299 -19.67 3.00 7.66
CA PRO A 299 -20.51 2.85 6.48
C PRO A 299 -20.27 3.95 5.43
N LEU A 300 -19.67 3.56 4.30
CA LEU A 300 -19.32 4.46 3.21
C LEU A 300 -20.56 4.89 2.42
N ALA A 301 -21.56 4.00 2.35
CA ALA A 301 -22.81 4.14 1.61
C ALA A 301 -23.83 3.11 2.18
N ASP A 302 -25.05 3.06 1.65
CA ASP A 302 -26.03 2.02 1.98
C ASP A 302 -25.56 0.65 1.49
N TYR A 303 -24.88 0.62 0.33
CA TYR A 303 -24.27 -0.57 -0.22
C TYR A 303 -22.86 -0.28 -0.73
N ILE A 304 -21.98 -1.26 -0.59
CA ILE A 304 -20.60 -1.18 -1.08
C ILE A 304 -20.37 -2.33 -2.05
N ALA A 305 -20.02 -1.99 -3.28
CA ALA A 305 -19.72 -2.92 -4.33
C ALA A 305 -18.20 -3.00 -4.54
N TYR A 306 -17.61 -4.10 -4.11
CA TYR A 306 -16.22 -4.40 -4.38
C TYR A 306 -16.08 -4.96 -5.78
N VAL A 307 -15.23 -4.34 -6.59
CA VAL A 307 -15.00 -4.75 -7.99
C VAL A 307 -13.54 -5.13 -8.20
N GLU A 308 -13.31 -6.18 -8.99
CA GLU A 308 -11.95 -6.63 -9.31
C GLU A 308 -11.23 -5.54 -10.12
N VAL A 309 -10.10 -5.07 -9.62
CA VAL A 309 -9.29 -4.10 -10.37
C VAL A 309 -8.51 -4.83 -11.45
N ARG A 310 -8.83 -4.53 -12.71
CA ARG A 310 -8.22 -5.21 -13.87
C ARG A 310 -7.39 -4.26 -14.71
N ALA A 311 -8.00 -3.16 -15.13
CA ALA A 311 -7.37 -2.14 -15.93
C ALA A 311 -7.85 -0.77 -15.50
N SER A 312 -6.97 0.22 -15.64
CA SER A 312 -7.33 1.60 -15.40
C SER A 312 -6.76 2.55 -16.43
N ASN A 313 -7.45 3.66 -16.66
CA ASN A 313 -6.94 4.77 -17.47
C ASN A 313 -6.45 5.86 -16.50
N ALA A 314 -5.15 5.91 -16.25
CA ALA A 314 -4.59 6.78 -15.21
C ALA A 314 -4.73 8.27 -15.61
N GLU A 315 -4.30 8.62 -16.83
CA GLU A 315 -4.38 9.97 -17.43
C GLU A 315 -4.34 9.89 -18.97
N GLU A 316 -4.37 11.02 -19.67
CA GLU A 316 -4.46 11.16 -21.13
C GLU A 316 -3.52 10.22 -21.90
N GLY A 317 -4.08 9.14 -22.45
CA GLY A 317 -3.36 8.14 -23.25
C GLY A 317 -2.61 7.05 -22.46
N VAL A 318 -2.59 7.12 -21.12
CA VAL A 318 -1.90 6.19 -20.24
C VAL A 318 -2.87 5.14 -19.68
N ARG A 319 -2.76 3.92 -20.19
CA ARG A 319 -3.50 2.76 -19.68
C ARG A 319 -2.58 1.89 -18.83
N SER A 320 -3.11 1.35 -17.75
CA SER A 320 -2.45 0.35 -16.94
C SER A 320 -3.32 -0.90 -16.82
N VAL A 321 -2.67 -2.04 -16.69
CA VAL A 321 -3.29 -3.29 -16.28
C VAL A 321 -2.74 -3.60 -14.91
N ARG A 322 -3.63 -3.89 -13.95
CA ARG A 322 -3.18 -4.26 -12.61
C ARG A 322 -2.63 -5.68 -12.65
N LEU A 323 -1.36 -5.79 -12.28
CA LEU A 323 -0.73 -7.05 -11.94
C LEU A 323 -0.69 -7.13 -10.41
N SER A 324 -0.93 -8.32 -9.87
CA SER A 324 -0.77 -8.54 -8.43
C SER A 324 0.73 -8.62 -8.11
N ALA A 325 1.25 -7.68 -7.31
CA ALA A 325 2.54 -7.85 -6.69
C ALA A 325 2.39 -8.80 -5.49
N GLU A 326 3.23 -9.83 -5.43
CA GLU A 326 3.26 -10.74 -4.27
C GLU A 326 3.97 -10.03 -3.11
N LEU A 327 3.34 -10.06 -1.93
CA LEU A 327 3.98 -9.62 -0.69
C LEU A 327 4.57 -10.82 0.03
N GLU A 328 5.86 -11.05 -0.20
CA GLU A 328 6.61 -12.15 0.43
C GLU A 328 6.94 -11.81 1.91
N TYR A 329 7.07 -12.81 2.77
CA TYR A 329 7.57 -12.63 4.13
C TYR A 329 8.42 -13.82 4.59
N ALA A 330 9.43 -13.56 5.41
CA ALA A 330 10.25 -14.56 6.07
C ALA A 330 9.70 -14.83 7.47
N LEU A 331 9.38 -16.08 7.77
CA LEU A 331 8.75 -16.48 9.04
C LEU A 331 9.74 -17.25 9.92
N HIS A 332 9.83 -16.85 11.20
CA HIS A 332 10.43 -17.65 12.26
C HIS A 332 9.38 -18.01 13.30
N ARG A 333 9.42 -19.26 13.74
CA ARG A 333 8.54 -19.78 14.79
C ARG A 333 9.38 -20.12 16.02
N PRO A 334 8.93 -19.75 17.23
CA PRO A 334 9.64 -20.14 18.44
C PRO A 334 9.61 -21.65 18.61
N ASP A 335 10.73 -22.24 19.02
CA ASP A 335 10.82 -23.66 19.36
C ASP A 335 10.14 -23.87 20.71
N ARG A 336 8.92 -24.43 20.69
CA ARG A 336 8.12 -24.73 21.89
C ARG A 336 7.82 -26.23 21.97
N GLU A 337 7.75 -26.76 23.20
CA GLU A 337 7.38 -28.16 23.46
C GLU A 337 5.96 -28.46 22.99
N ASP A 338 5.03 -27.52 23.19
CA ASP A 338 3.65 -27.59 22.70
C ASP A 338 3.40 -26.50 21.66
N GLN A 339 3.25 -26.91 20.40
CA GLN A 339 2.95 -25.98 19.30
C GLN A 339 1.51 -25.47 19.29
N SER A 340 0.64 -25.98 20.18
CA SER A 340 -0.73 -25.49 20.33
C SER A 340 -0.84 -24.23 21.20
N GLU A 341 0.18 -23.94 22.02
CA GLU A 341 0.23 -22.73 22.85
C GLU A 341 0.35 -21.48 21.98
N SER A 342 -0.46 -20.45 22.27
CA SER A 342 -0.43 -19.19 21.54
C SER A 342 0.85 -18.40 21.83
N ALA A 343 1.51 -17.92 20.76
CA ALA A 343 2.66 -17.04 20.85
C ALA A 343 2.30 -15.60 20.43
N PRO A 344 2.86 -14.57 21.10
CA PRO A 344 2.73 -13.19 20.61
C PRO A 344 3.43 -13.05 19.25
N LEU A 345 2.96 -12.11 18.43
CA LEU A 345 3.41 -11.93 17.04
C LEU A 345 4.12 -10.59 16.84
N LEU A 346 5.36 -10.65 16.40
CA LEU A 346 6.12 -9.52 15.90
C LEU A 346 6.11 -9.51 14.37
N ILE A 347 5.58 -8.44 13.78
CA ILE A 347 5.70 -8.18 12.34
C ILE A 347 6.72 -7.07 12.14
N TRP A 348 7.76 -7.31 11.35
CA TRP A 348 8.82 -6.34 11.07
C TRP A 348 8.76 -5.88 9.61
N LEU A 349 8.62 -4.57 9.42
CA LEU A 349 8.63 -3.89 8.13
C LEU A 349 9.99 -3.17 7.97
N PRO A 350 10.98 -3.81 7.32
CA PRO A 350 12.31 -3.23 7.22
C PRO A 350 12.33 -1.95 6.38
N ASP A 351 13.39 -1.17 6.52
CA ASP A 351 13.58 0.03 5.70
C ASP A 351 13.93 -0.33 4.24
N GLU A 352 13.83 0.65 3.33
CA GLU A 352 14.18 0.45 1.92
C GLU A 352 15.61 -0.02 1.76
N GLY A 353 15.80 -0.93 0.80
CA GLY A 353 17.08 -1.56 0.51
C GLY A 353 17.38 -2.79 1.33
N LEU A 354 16.62 -3.09 2.38
CA LEU A 354 16.77 -4.34 3.13
C LEU A 354 15.84 -5.43 2.59
N SER A 355 16.30 -6.67 2.60
CA SER A 355 15.46 -7.83 2.35
C SER A 355 14.99 -8.48 3.66
N ALA A 356 13.85 -9.17 3.62
CA ALA A 356 13.34 -9.93 4.76
C ALA A 356 14.35 -10.97 5.26
N LYS A 357 15.10 -11.58 4.32
CA LYS A 357 16.13 -12.59 4.62
C LYS A 357 17.31 -12.01 5.42
N GLU A 358 17.66 -10.76 5.22
CA GLU A 358 18.75 -10.11 5.94
C GLU A 358 18.35 -9.67 7.34
N VAL A 359 17.09 -9.28 7.52
CA VAL A 359 16.57 -8.74 8.78
C VAL A 359 16.08 -9.84 9.71
N LEU A 360 15.57 -10.96 9.20
CA LEU A 360 15.08 -12.07 10.02
C LEU A 360 16.10 -12.58 11.06
N PRO A 361 17.39 -12.80 10.74
CA PRO A 361 18.37 -13.23 11.75
C PRO A 361 18.51 -12.26 12.92
N PHE A 362 18.45 -10.95 12.65
CA PHE A 362 18.50 -9.91 13.68
C PHE A 362 17.27 -10.01 14.61
N CYS A 363 16.07 -10.06 14.04
CA CYS A 363 14.84 -10.20 14.83
C CYS A 363 14.82 -11.53 15.61
N ARG A 364 15.19 -12.64 14.96
CA ARG A 364 15.23 -13.97 15.56
C ARG A 364 16.15 -14.02 16.77
N ASN A 365 17.36 -13.45 16.68
CA ASN A 365 18.28 -13.43 17.81
C ASN A 365 17.72 -12.67 19.03
N ARG A 366 16.88 -11.66 18.80
CA ARG A 366 16.27 -10.85 19.85
C ARG A 366 14.98 -11.39 20.44
N TYR A 367 14.11 -11.95 19.61
CA TYR A 367 12.73 -12.23 20.00
C TYR A 367 12.32 -13.67 19.71
N GLY A 368 13.15 -14.44 18.99
CA GLY A 368 12.78 -15.71 18.38
C GLY A 368 12.46 -16.84 19.36
N ASP A 369 12.86 -16.72 20.62
CA ASP A 369 12.52 -17.71 21.65
C ASP A 369 11.13 -17.45 22.25
N GLN A 370 10.65 -16.21 22.21
CA GLN A 370 9.45 -15.76 22.93
C GLN A 370 8.28 -15.44 22.00
N ALA A 371 8.56 -14.96 20.79
CA ALA A 371 7.56 -14.50 19.84
C ALA A 371 7.71 -15.17 18.46
N MET A 372 6.58 -15.30 17.77
CA MET A 372 6.57 -15.56 16.34
C MET A 372 6.99 -14.29 15.61
N ILE A 373 7.80 -14.43 14.55
CA ILE A 373 8.36 -13.29 13.82
C ILE A 373 8.06 -13.43 12.34
N ALA A 374 7.37 -12.45 11.78
CA ALA A 374 7.22 -12.29 10.35
C ALA A 374 7.98 -11.02 9.90
N VAL A 375 9.03 -11.19 9.10
CA VAL A 375 9.70 -10.05 8.45
C VAL A 375 9.20 -9.94 7.04
N VAL A 376 8.57 -8.82 6.72
CA VAL A 376 7.90 -8.62 5.42
C VAL A 376 8.92 -8.08 4.42
N GLN A 377 8.92 -8.65 3.21
CA GLN A 377 9.74 -8.20 2.10
C GLN A 377 9.08 -6.98 1.44
N PRO A 378 9.78 -5.86 1.26
CA PRO A 378 9.25 -4.77 0.44
C PRO A 378 8.87 -5.28 -0.96
N PRO A 379 7.67 -4.96 -1.48
CA PRO A 379 7.07 -5.61 -2.65
C PRO A 379 7.81 -5.29 -3.96
N TYR A 380 8.44 -4.12 -4.06
CA TYR A 380 9.16 -3.72 -5.27
C TYR A 380 10.64 -4.02 -5.14
N LYS A 381 11.12 -5.07 -5.82
CA LYS A 381 12.56 -5.41 -5.87
C LYS A 381 13.32 -4.26 -6.56
N SER A 382 14.33 -3.72 -5.88
CA SER A 382 15.15 -2.60 -6.38
C SER A 382 16.62 -2.80 -6.07
N VAL A 383 17.48 -2.27 -6.94
CA VAL A 383 18.93 -2.19 -6.71
C VAL A 383 19.24 -0.78 -6.22
N ASP A 384 19.82 -0.65 -5.03
CA ASP A 384 20.12 0.65 -4.43
C ASP A 384 21.50 1.19 -4.81
N ALA A 385 21.85 2.36 -4.25
CA ALA A 385 23.17 2.97 -4.44
C ALA A 385 24.33 2.06 -3.99
N ASP A 386 24.05 1.12 -3.10
CA ASP A 386 24.97 0.10 -2.59
C ASP A 386 25.05 -1.15 -3.52
N ARG A 387 24.34 -1.11 -4.65
CA ARG A 387 24.22 -2.14 -5.69
C ARG A 387 23.68 -3.50 -5.22
N ALA A 388 23.32 -3.66 -3.95
CA ALA A 388 22.67 -4.87 -3.47
C ALA A 388 21.18 -4.85 -3.84
N LEU A 389 20.65 -6.06 -4.05
CA LEU A 389 19.21 -6.24 -4.25
C LEU A 389 18.50 -6.09 -2.90
N GLY A 390 17.67 -5.06 -2.80
CA GLY A 390 16.78 -4.83 -1.68
C GLY A 390 15.35 -4.74 -2.16
N GLY A 391 14.60 -3.82 -1.56
CA GLY A 391 13.31 -3.44 -2.10
C GLY A 391 12.82 -2.09 -1.61
N ARG A 392 11.73 -1.67 -2.23
CA ARG A 392 11.03 -0.42 -2.01
C ARG A 392 9.59 -0.73 -1.62
N TRP A 393 9.06 0.07 -0.70
CA TRP A 393 7.67 -0.08 -0.24
C TRP A 393 6.68 0.60 -1.16
N PHE A 394 7.04 1.76 -1.70
CA PHE A 394 6.16 2.58 -2.52
C PHE A 394 6.95 3.47 -3.48
N TRP A 395 6.32 3.86 -4.59
CA TRP A 395 6.84 4.90 -5.46
C TRP A 395 6.21 6.26 -5.12
N PRO A 396 6.91 7.38 -5.37
CA PRO A 396 6.31 8.70 -5.17
C PRO A 396 5.01 8.91 -5.95
N ASP A 397 4.90 8.40 -7.18
CA ASP A 397 3.74 8.69 -8.04
C ASP A 397 2.53 7.79 -7.76
N SER A 398 2.74 6.66 -7.06
CA SER A 398 1.71 5.70 -6.62
C SER A 398 1.69 5.54 -5.10
N PHE A 399 2.10 6.57 -4.36
CA PHE A 399 2.34 6.50 -2.93
C PHE A 399 1.14 5.96 -2.16
N SER A 400 -0.05 6.52 -2.41
CA SER A 400 -1.27 6.18 -1.68
C SER A 400 -1.74 4.76 -1.99
N GLU A 401 -1.68 4.31 -3.24
CA GLU A 401 -2.02 2.93 -3.59
C GLU A 401 -1.03 1.93 -2.98
N ASP A 402 0.26 2.21 -3.07
CA ASP A 402 1.31 1.29 -2.63
C ASP A 402 1.30 1.09 -1.11
N VAL A 403 1.19 2.17 -0.33
CA VAL A 403 1.13 2.06 1.14
C VAL A 403 -0.16 1.42 1.63
N ALA A 404 -1.29 1.66 0.95
CA ALA A 404 -2.56 1.02 1.27
C ALA A 404 -2.52 -0.48 0.93
N ALA A 405 -1.97 -0.85 -0.23
CA ALA A 405 -1.80 -2.24 -0.63
C ALA A 405 -0.82 -2.98 0.30
N ALA A 406 0.29 -2.34 0.67
CA ALA A 406 1.24 -2.90 1.64
C ALA A 406 0.60 -3.11 3.01
N ALA A 407 -0.15 -2.12 3.54
CA ALA A 407 -0.85 -2.24 4.82
C ALA A 407 -1.90 -3.38 4.78
N GLY A 408 -2.73 -3.44 3.74
CA GLY A 408 -3.71 -4.53 3.57
C GLY A 408 -3.04 -5.90 3.40
N GLY A 409 -1.91 -5.97 2.69
CA GLY A 409 -1.11 -7.18 2.57
C GLY A 409 -0.53 -7.64 3.91
N VAL A 410 -0.13 -6.72 4.78
CA VAL A 410 0.31 -7.03 6.16
C VAL A 410 -0.85 -7.58 7.00
N GLU A 411 -2.05 -7.02 6.89
CA GLU A 411 -3.25 -7.57 7.54
C GLU A 411 -3.58 -8.98 7.03
N GLU A 412 -3.45 -9.24 5.72
CA GLU A 412 -3.65 -10.58 5.16
C GLU A 412 -2.59 -11.58 5.64
N ILE A 413 -1.33 -11.15 5.80
CA ILE A 413 -0.27 -11.95 6.43
C ILE A 413 -0.68 -12.27 7.88
N TRP A 414 -1.09 -11.28 8.68
CA TRP A 414 -1.57 -11.48 10.04
C TRP A 414 -2.75 -12.46 10.09
N ALA A 415 -3.75 -12.28 9.23
CA ALA A 415 -4.93 -13.12 9.17
C ALA A 415 -4.58 -14.55 8.75
N TYR A 416 -3.67 -14.73 7.78
CA TYR A 416 -3.15 -16.04 7.38
C TYR A 416 -2.44 -16.71 8.56
N LEU A 417 -1.57 -15.99 9.27
CA LEU A 417 -0.84 -16.53 10.41
C LEU A 417 -1.80 -17.00 11.52
N ASN A 418 -2.83 -16.21 11.86
CA ASN A 418 -3.85 -16.59 12.85
C ASN A 418 -4.69 -17.81 12.44
N ARG A 419 -4.93 -18.00 11.13
CA ARG A 419 -5.67 -19.18 10.64
C ARG A 419 -4.86 -20.47 10.68
N HIS A 420 -3.54 -20.37 10.56
CA HIS A 420 -2.66 -21.52 10.34
C HIS A 420 -1.73 -21.84 11.52
N PHE A 421 -1.57 -20.92 12.47
CA PHE A 421 -0.73 -21.08 13.64
C PHE A 421 -1.42 -20.56 14.91
N SER A 422 -1.01 -21.06 16.08
CA SER A 422 -1.46 -20.53 17.37
C SER A 422 -0.80 -19.18 17.65
N VAL A 423 -1.42 -18.11 17.15
CA VAL A 423 -1.02 -16.72 17.39
C VAL A 423 -1.92 -16.13 18.49
N ASP A 424 -1.32 -15.35 19.39
CA ASP A 424 -2.06 -14.53 20.34
C ASP A 424 -2.48 -13.21 19.64
N ALA A 425 -3.73 -13.16 19.19
CA ALA A 425 -4.28 -12.04 18.42
C ALA A 425 -4.35 -10.72 19.21
N GLU A 426 -4.26 -10.76 20.55
CA GLU A 426 -4.28 -9.55 21.38
C GLU A 426 -2.88 -8.96 21.59
N ARG A 427 -1.83 -9.76 21.39
CA ARG A 427 -0.41 -9.38 21.57
C ARG A 427 0.33 -9.37 20.24
N VAL A 428 0.00 -8.37 19.42
CA VAL A 428 0.60 -8.15 18.10
C VAL A 428 1.32 -6.80 18.06
N CYS A 429 2.62 -6.83 17.74
CA CYS A 429 3.43 -5.63 17.55
C CYS A 429 3.90 -5.54 16.10
N VAL A 430 3.66 -4.38 15.46
CA VAL A 430 4.15 -4.09 14.12
C VAL A 430 5.23 -3.02 14.21
N VAL A 431 6.47 -3.38 13.89
CA VAL A 431 7.61 -2.46 13.92
C VAL A 431 8.01 -2.14 12.50
N GLY A 432 8.02 -0.86 12.14
CA GLY A 432 8.50 -0.40 10.84
C GLY A 432 9.67 0.57 10.96
N GLU A 433 10.69 0.42 10.13
CA GLU A 433 11.81 1.37 10.02
C GLU A 433 11.76 2.13 8.70
N GLY A 434 12.03 3.45 8.73
CA GLY A 434 12.11 4.29 7.54
C GLY A 434 10.85 4.23 6.67
N ALA A 435 10.95 3.78 5.41
CA ALA A 435 9.74 3.61 4.58
C ALA A 435 8.80 2.51 5.11
N GLY A 436 9.33 1.44 5.71
CA GLY A 436 8.53 0.45 6.43
C GLY A 436 7.84 1.06 7.66
N GLY A 437 8.47 2.05 8.30
CA GLY A 437 7.88 2.85 9.37
C GLY A 437 6.66 3.67 8.90
N THR A 438 6.71 4.16 7.66
CA THR A 438 5.57 4.83 7.00
C THR A 438 4.42 3.85 6.81
N VAL A 439 4.69 2.64 6.33
CA VAL A 439 3.67 1.59 6.19
C VAL A 439 3.08 1.20 7.54
N ALA A 440 3.89 1.07 8.60
CA ALA A 440 3.40 0.80 9.96
C ALA A 440 2.48 1.92 10.49
N ALA A 441 2.82 3.18 10.22
CA ALA A 441 1.97 4.32 10.60
C ALA A 441 0.63 4.33 9.84
N VAL A 442 0.64 3.98 8.55
CA VAL A 442 -0.58 3.82 7.73
C VAL A 442 -1.44 2.67 8.25
N LEU A 443 -0.85 1.53 8.58
CA LEU A 443 -1.55 0.37 9.13
C LEU A 443 -2.25 0.75 10.45
N ALA A 444 -1.55 1.42 11.37
CA ALA A 444 -2.11 1.84 12.65
C ALA A 444 -3.30 2.81 12.52
N SER A 445 -3.27 3.70 11.52
CA SER A 445 -4.30 4.71 11.32
C SER A 445 -5.50 4.22 10.50
N ARG A 446 -5.34 3.13 9.75
CA ARG A 446 -6.36 2.63 8.81
C ARG A 446 -6.94 1.28 9.17
N SER A 447 -6.26 0.48 9.98
CA SER A 447 -6.79 -0.82 10.37
C SER A 447 -8.05 -0.65 11.21
N ASP A 448 -9.02 -1.53 11.02
CA ASP A 448 -10.14 -1.72 11.96
C ASP A 448 -10.52 -3.20 12.14
N THR A 449 -9.66 -4.10 11.68
CA THR A 449 -9.76 -5.53 11.97
C THR A 449 -8.69 -5.99 12.94
N MET A 450 -7.50 -5.41 12.81
CA MET A 450 -6.31 -5.84 13.51
C MET A 450 -6.19 -5.04 14.80
N GLN A 451 -6.16 -5.74 15.93
CA GLN A 451 -5.63 -5.17 17.16
C GLN A 451 -4.10 -5.17 17.06
N LEU A 452 -3.49 -4.00 17.19
CA LEU A 452 -2.03 -3.87 17.10
C LEU A 452 -1.47 -2.73 17.93
N ASP A 453 -0.22 -2.91 18.34
CA ASP A 453 0.67 -1.81 18.73
C ASP A 453 1.70 -1.58 17.61
N ALA A 454 1.60 -0.42 16.94
CA ALA A 454 2.53 -0.06 15.87
C ALA A 454 3.65 0.85 16.39
N ILE A 455 4.89 0.55 15.99
CA ILE A 455 6.06 1.37 16.29
C ILE A 455 6.71 1.80 14.96
N ALA A 456 6.57 3.08 14.63
CA ALA A 456 7.10 3.68 13.41
C ALA A 456 8.42 4.41 13.70
N VAL A 457 9.54 3.80 13.33
CA VAL A 457 10.88 4.32 13.58
C VAL A 457 11.37 5.12 12.37
N ARG A 458 11.61 6.42 12.57
CA ARG A 458 12.05 7.38 11.53
C ARG A 458 11.22 7.29 10.22
N PRO A 459 9.88 7.35 10.27
CA PRO A 459 9.05 7.18 9.09
C PRO A 459 9.41 8.17 7.97
N ARG A 460 9.73 7.66 6.78
CA ARG A 460 10.09 8.49 5.61
C ARG A 460 8.84 9.01 4.91
N HIS A 461 8.96 10.11 4.15
CA HIS A 461 7.82 10.71 3.46
C HIS A 461 6.63 10.97 4.40
N ALA A 462 6.87 11.17 5.70
CA ALA A 462 5.82 11.31 6.71
C ALA A 462 4.83 12.42 6.32
N SER A 463 5.32 13.50 5.70
CA SER A 463 4.49 14.58 5.19
C SER A 463 3.42 14.16 4.17
N ARG A 464 3.51 12.99 3.54
CA ARG A 464 2.48 12.46 2.63
C ARG A 464 1.41 11.63 3.34
N LEU A 465 1.62 11.25 4.60
CA LEU A 465 0.60 10.55 5.39
C LEU A 465 -0.65 11.42 5.60
N LYS A 466 -0.48 12.75 5.57
CA LYS A 466 -1.59 13.72 5.63
C LYS A 466 -2.51 13.68 4.40
N ASP A 467 -2.09 13.07 3.29
CA ASP A 467 -2.92 12.86 2.10
C ASP A 467 -3.86 11.65 2.26
N LEU A 468 -3.62 10.80 3.28
CA LEU A 468 -4.39 9.59 3.51
C LEU A 468 -5.54 9.88 4.49
N PRO A 469 -6.78 9.48 4.16
CA PRO A 469 -7.89 9.68 5.08
C PRO A 469 -7.70 8.80 6.33
N LEU A 470 -7.85 9.40 7.51
CA LEU A 470 -7.91 8.71 8.79
C LEU A 470 -9.27 8.06 8.99
N VAL A 471 -9.29 6.94 9.73
CA VAL A 471 -10.53 6.33 10.23
C VAL A 471 -11.21 7.33 11.18
N LEU A 472 -12.50 7.56 10.99
CA LEU A 472 -13.29 8.50 11.79
C LEU A 472 -14.18 7.72 12.78
N PRO A 473 -13.85 7.69 14.09
CA PRO A 473 -14.56 6.84 15.05
C PRO A 473 -16.06 7.11 15.11
N GLN A 474 -16.47 8.35 14.90
CA GLN A 474 -17.86 8.79 15.06
C GLN A 474 -18.84 8.15 14.10
N LEU A 475 -18.37 7.46 13.06
CA LEU A 475 -19.29 6.81 12.14
C LEU A 475 -19.21 5.25 12.15
N TYR A 476 -18.48 4.71 13.14
CA TYR A 476 -18.56 3.32 13.61
C TYR A 476 -19.52 3.18 14.80
N ALA A 477 -19.94 1.95 15.10
CA ALA A 477 -20.62 1.67 16.36
C ALA A 477 -19.65 1.87 17.54
N GLU A 478 -20.13 2.48 18.62
CA GLU A 478 -19.31 2.75 19.80
C GLU A 478 -18.66 1.45 20.32
N GLY A 479 -17.33 1.45 20.43
CA GLY A 479 -16.55 0.30 20.88
C GLY A 479 -16.32 -0.81 19.84
N SER A 480 -16.68 -0.62 18.56
CA SER A 480 -16.46 -1.63 17.51
C SER A 480 -15.07 -1.62 16.88
N LEU A 481 -14.31 -0.54 17.05
CA LEU A 481 -12.94 -0.45 16.54
C LEU A 481 -11.98 -1.24 17.43
N PRO A 482 -11.04 -2.03 16.86
CA PRO A 482 -10.01 -2.69 17.64
C PRO A 482 -9.07 -1.66 18.26
N ARG A 483 -8.45 -2.05 19.39
CA ARG A 483 -7.41 -1.23 20.02
C ARG A 483 -6.23 -1.09 19.06
N ARG A 484 -5.84 0.16 18.80
CA ARG A 484 -4.68 0.51 17.97
C ARG A 484 -3.84 1.54 18.70
N SER A 485 -2.53 1.34 18.73
CA SER A 485 -1.59 2.36 19.18
C SER A 485 -0.55 2.66 18.10
N LEU A 486 -0.04 3.88 18.11
CA LEU A 486 1.03 4.32 17.23
C LEU A 486 2.09 5.05 18.04
N THR A 487 3.25 4.43 18.21
CA THR A 487 4.44 5.11 18.74
C THR A 487 5.34 5.53 17.59
N VAL A 488 5.49 6.84 17.40
CA VAL A 488 6.40 7.39 16.40
C VAL A 488 7.73 7.70 17.07
N VAL A 489 8.78 6.97 16.69
CA VAL A 489 10.16 7.27 17.08
C VAL A 489 10.75 8.24 16.06
N ALA A 490 10.58 9.53 16.32
CA ALA A 490 10.94 10.60 15.40
C ALA A 490 12.39 11.07 15.63
N ASP A 491 13.11 11.33 14.53
CA ASP A 491 14.34 12.10 14.56
C ASP A 491 14.05 13.61 14.75
N GLN A 492 15.09 14.40 14.99
CA GLN A 492 14.95 15.82 15.24
C GLN A 492 14.32 16.59 14.06
N GLN A 493 14.46 16.07 12.83
CA GLN A 493 13.96 16.71 11.60
C GLN A 493 12.45 16.50 11.42
N SER A 494 11.96 15.29 11.68
CA SER A 494 10.56 14.90 11.51
C SER A 494 9.70 15.18 12.75
N LYS A 495 10.32 15.32 13.94
CA LYS A 495 9.62 15.54 15.21
C LYS A 495 8.64 16.71 15.17
N ASN A 496 9.04 17.85 14.60
CA ASN A 496 8.16 19.04 14.55
C ASN A 496 6.92 18.79 13.69
N TRP A 497 7.08 18.08 12.57
CA TRP A 497 5.94 17.72 11.71
C TRP A 497 4.98 16.79 12.45
N TRP A 498 5.50 15.73 13.06
CA TRP A 498 4.69 14.80 13.85
C TRP A 498 3.98 15.48 15.03
N GLN A 499 4.62 16.42 15.71
CA GLN A 499 3.98 17.18 16.79
C GLN A 499 2.75 17.97 16.32
N GLY A 500 2.76 18.47 15.08
CA GLY A 500 1.60 19.14 14.48
C GLY A 500 0.52 18.17 13.97
N GLU A 501 0.87 16.91 13.73
CA GLU A 501 -0.01 15.92 13.11
C GLU A 501 -0.64 14.93 14.12
N ILE A 502 0.09 14.55 15.17
CA ILE A 502 -0.23 13.42 16.06
C ILE A 502 -1.59 13.56 16.77
N SER A 503 -2.08 14.79 16.97
CA SER A 503 -3.40 15.01 17.59
C SER A 503 -4.53 14.44 16.72
N GLN A 504 -4.40 14.49 15.40
CA GLN A 504 -5.41 13.96 14.48
C GLN A 504 -5.56 12.44 14.62
N TYR A 505 -4.47 11.74 14.95
CA TYR A 505 -4.49 10.30 15.18
C TYR A 505 -5.19 9.96 16.51
N ARG A 506 -5.01 10.78 17.54
CA ARG A 506 -5.75 10.63 18.81
C ARG A 506 -7.24 10.93 18.65
N ASP A 507 -7.57 11.96 17.86
CA ASP A 507 -8.96 12.27 17.50
C ASP A 507 -9.60 11.12 16.70
N ALA A 508 -8.79 10.28 16.06
CA ALA A 508 -9.17 9.06 15.36
C ALA A 508 -9.15 7.79 16.24
N GLU A 509 -9.12 7.93 17.57
CA GLU A 509 -9.04 6.83 18.55
C GLU A 509 -7.82 5.91 18.34
N VAL A 510 -6.71 6.45 17.85
CA VAL A 510 -5.40 5.78 17.87
C VAL A 510 -4.63 6.33 19.06
N ASP A 511 -4.19 5.45 19.97
CA ASP A 511 -3.32 5.86 21.08
C ASP A 511 -1.93 6.21 20.54
N ALA A 512 -1.77 7.48 20.16
CA ALA A 512 -0.63 7.96 19.39
C ALA A 512 0.34 8.78 20.24
N SER A 513 1.61 8.41 20.23
CA SER A 513 2.68 9.07 20.98
C SER A 513 3.90 9.34 20.11
N ILE A 514 4.73 10.32 20.53
CA ILE A 514 5.99 10.63 19.86
C ILE A 514 7.11 10.45 20.87
N VAL A 515 8.08 9.63 20.53
CA VAL A 515 9.31 9.42 21.28
C VAL A 515 10.48 9.98 20.48
N ALA A 516 11.40 10.66 21.15
CA ALA A 516 12.61 11.16 20.50
C ALA A 516 13.60 10.01 20.28
N LEU A 517 14.10 9.87 19.06
CA LEU A 517 15.16 8.92 18.75
C LEU A 517 16.42 9.20 19.61
N GLN A 518 16.87 8.20 20.37
CA GLN A 518 18.11 8.25 21.15
C GLN A 518 19.21 7.38 20.51
N PRO A 519 20.50 7.66 20.74
CA PRO A 519 21.60 6.84 20.18
C PRO A 519 21.59 5.37 20.63
N ASP A 520 21.05 5.07 21.83
CA ASP A 520 20.95 3.74 22.41
C ASP A 520 19.60 3.05 22.16
N HIS A 521 18.72 3.69 21.40
CA HIS A 521 17.32 3.26 21.24
C HIS A 521 17.20 1.85 20.65
N MET A 522 18.14 1.45 19.77
CA MET A 522 18.17 0.13 19.11
C MET A 522 19.11 -0.87 19.78
N LEU A 523 19.64 -0.56 20.97
CA LEU A 523 20.47 -1.49 21.74
C LEU A 523 19.68 -2.66 22.28
N ARG A 524 20.36 -3.76 22.57
CA ARG A 524 19.75 -4.88 23.28
C ARG A 524 19.34 -4.41 24.67
N GLY A 525 18.05 -4.52 24.98
CA GLY A 525 17.47 -3.96 26.21
C GLY A 525 17.45 -2.42 26.24
N GLY A 526 17.60 -1.77 25.09
CA GLY A 526 17.40 -0.33 24.91
C GLY A 526 15.91 0.05 24.89
N ASP A 527 15.62 1.30 24.56
CA ASP A 527 14.25 1.83 24.61
C ASP A 527 13.30 1.15 23.61
N LEU A 528 13.73 0.88 22.37
CA LEU A 528 12.88 0.17 21.41
C LEU A 528 12.61 -1.27 21.87
N ASP A 529 13.65 -1.99 22.31
CA ASP A 529 13.50 -3.36 22.80
C ASP A 529 12.51 -3.44 23.97
N LYS A 530 12.57 -2.47 24.88
CA LYS A 530 11.62 -2.36 25.99
C LYS A 530 10.20 -2.04 25.51
N GLN A 531 10.05 -1.17 24.51
CA GLN A 531 8.75 -0.87 23.91
C GLN A 531 8.16 -2.10 23.21
N ILE A 532 8.94 -2.79 22.38
CA ILE A 532 8.53 -4.03 21.71
C ILE A 532 8.16 -5.10 22.75
N ALA A 533 8.98 -5.30 23.78
CA ALA A 533 8.68 -6.24 24.85
C ALA A 533 7.38 -5.89 25.57
N THR A 534 7.15 -4.59 25.87
CA THR A 534 5.91 -4.12 26.49
C THR A 534 4.69 -4.41 25.61
N SER A 535 4.77 -4.09 24.31
CA SER A 535 3.68 -4.35 23.34
C SER A 535 3.38 -5.84 23.17
N LEU A 536 4.39 -6.70 23.24
CA LEU A 536 4.23 -8.15 23.12
C LEU A 536 3.94 -8.84 24.48
N GLY A 537 3.90 -8.09 25.59
CA GLY A 537 3.77 -8.65 26.94
C GLY A 537 4.89 -9.63 27.29
N LEU A 538 6.12 -9.31 26.89
CA LEU A 538 7.34 -10.08 27.15
C LEU A 538 8.17 -9.44 28.27
N ASP A 539 9.01 -10.25 28.91
CA ASP A 539 10.00 -9.73 29.84
C ASP A 539 11.07 -8.93 29.06
N PRO A 540 11.26 -7.64 29.35
CA PRO A 540 12.27 -6.84 28.66
C PRO A 540 13.66 -7.42 28.95
N ARG A 541 14.46 -7.59 27.91
CA ARG A 541 15.85 -8.03 28.06
C ARG A 541 16.64 -6.96 28.82
N GLU A 542 17.50 -7.40 29.72
CA GLU A 542 18.39 -6.48 30.44
C GLU A 542 19.42 -5.88 29.50
N SER A 543 19.70 -4.58 29.68
CA SER A 543 20.80 -3.93 28.99
C SER A 543 22.13 -4.45 29.55
N PRO A 544 23.15 -4.70 28.71
CA PRO A 544 24.49 -5.04 29.19
C PRO A 544 25.04 -3.96 30.14
N THR A 545 25.37 -4.35 31.37
CA THR A 545 25.97 -3.45 32.37
C THR A 545 27.49 -3.53 32.30
N HIS A 546 28.10 -2.71 31.43
CA HIS A 546 29.56 -2.60 31.35
C HIS A 546 30.02 -1.16 31.68
N PRO A 547 31.09 -0.96 32.48
CA PRO A 547 31.57 0.37 32.89
C PRO A 547 32.18 1.19 31.75
N ARG A 548 32.59 0.53 30.66
CA ARG A 548 33.18 1.17 29.48
C ARG A 548 32.25 0.96 28.29
N ALA A 549 31.60 2.05 27.84
CA ALA A 549 30.75 2.06 26.66
C ALA A 549 31.60 2.32 25.42
N ARG A 550 31.49 1.43 24.42
CA ARG A 550 32.18 1.55 23.13
C ARG A 550 31.15 1.86 22.04
N VAL A 551 31.62 2.45 20.95
CA VAL A 551 30.74 2.96 19.90
C VAL A 551 31.19 2.44 18.54
N LEU A 552 30.27 1.81 17.80
CA LEU A 552 30.38 1.57 16.38
C LEU A 552 29.79 2.76 15.63
N ALA A 553 30.65 3.48 14.93
CA ALA A 553 30.25 4.63 14.12
C ALA A 553 29.89 4.17 12.71
N VAL A 554 28.64 4.36 12.29
CA VAL A 554 28.25 4.17 10.88
C VAL A 554 28.52 5.45 10.11
N THR A 555 29.13 5.31 8.94
CA THR A 555 29.68 6.45 8.19
C THR A 555 28.75 6.94 7.08
N THR A 556 27.76 6.13 6.71
CA THR A 556 26.73 6.45 5.72
C THR A 556 25.33 6.41 6.34
N ASP A 557 24.34 6.98 5.65
CA ASP A 557 22.92 6.86 6.03
C ASP A 557 22.27 5.60 5.44
N SER A 558 23.04 4.51 5.29
CA SER A 558 22.54 3.27 4.69
C SER A 558 21.86 2.37 5.72
N PRO A 559 20.60 1.96 5.49
CA PRO A 559 19.92 0.99 6.36
C PRO A 559 20.70 -0.33 6.54
N ARG A 560 21.43 -0.76 5.50
CA ARG A 560 22.24 -1.99 5.57
C ARG A 560 23.47 -1.85 6.46
N GLU A 561 24.17 -0.71 6.38
CA GLU A 561 25.29 -0.43 7.29
C GLU A 561 24.81 -0.42 8.75
N PHE A 562 23.68 0.24 9.02
CA PHE A 562 23.06 0.23 10.35
C PHE A 562 22.71 -1.18 10.81
N LEU A 563 22.06 -1.99 9.98
CA LEU A 563 21.71 -3.38 10.32
C LEU A 563 22.96 -4.20 10.66
N TRP A 564 24.00 -4.14 9.83
CA TRP A 564 25.24 -4.88 10.08
C TRP A 564 25.96 -4.41 11.34
N ALA A 565 25.99 -3.11 11.60
CA ALA A 565 26.58 -2.56 12.81
C ALA A 565 25.79 -2.98 14.06
N ARG A 566 24.46 -3.07 13.98
CA ARG A 566 23.61 -3.57 15.08
C ARG A 566 23.86 -5.05 15.36
N ILE A 567 23.93 -5.90 14.33
CA ILE A 567 24.27 -7.32 14.48
C ILE A 567 25.65 -7.48 15.15
N GLN A 568 26.62 -6.67 14.75
CA GLN A 568 27.95 -6.66 15.36
C GLN A 568 27.92 -6.21 16.82
N ALA A 569 27.22 -5.12 17.12
CA ALA A 569 27.03 -4.64 18.47
C ALA A 569 26.39 -5.72 19.34
N ASP A 570 25.30 -6.33 18.90
CA ASP A 570 24.60 -7.38 19.66
C ASP A 570 25.51 -8.56 19.99
N TRP A 571 26.28 -9.02 19.00
CA TRP A 571 27.23 -10.11 19.21
C TRP A 571 28.30 -9.76 20.25
N LEU A 572 28.88 -8.56 20.20
CA LEU A 572 29.87 -8.09 21.18
C LEU A 572 29.26 -7.96 22.57
N ASN A 573 28.03 -7.42 22.66
CA ASN A 573 27.30 -7.32 23.91
C ASN A 573 27.04 -8.71 24.54
N GLU A 574 26.73 -9.72 23.71
CA GLU A 574 26.43 -11.08 24.17
C GLU A 574 27.66 -11.93 24.51
N GLN A 575 28.65 -11.97 23.61
CA GLN A 575 29.77 -12.90 23.71
C GLN A 575 30.95 -12.31 24.49
N ALA A 576 31.19 -11.01 24.36
CA ALA A 576 32.29 -10.33 25.04
C ALA A 576 31.86 -9.60 26.33
N GLY A 577 30.54 -9.53 26.60
CA GLY A 577 30.00 -8.83 27.77
C GLY A 577 30.25 -7.32 27.75
N GLU A 578 30.49 -6.74 26.57
CA GLU A 578 30.75 -5.33 26.39
C GLU A 578 29.44 -4.51 26.38
N ARG A 579 29.54 -3.18 26.49
CA ARG A 579 28.42 -2.26 26.20
C ARG A 579 28.73 -1.51 24.90
N VAL A 580 28.22 -2.01 23.78
CA VAL A 580 28.49 -1.47 22.43
C VAL A 580 27.26 -0.84 21.84
N THR A 581 27.36 0.44 21.45
CA THR A 581 26.28 1.20 20.80
C THR A 581 26.58 1.52 19.34
N VAL A 582 25.53 1.73 18.54
CA VAL A 582 25.65 2.10 17.13
C VAL A 582 25.16 3.52 16.97
N THR A 583 25.99 4.41 16.41
CA THR A 583 25.62 5.82 16.18
C THR A 583 26.12 6.30 14.83
N PRO A 584 25.45 7.25 14.16
CA PRO A 584 26.02 7.94 13.01
C PRO A 584 27.35 8.62 13.37
N ALA A 585 28.36 8.54 12.50
CA ALA A 585 29.69 9.11 12.74
C ALA A 585 29.69 10.60 13.13
N PRO A 586 28.86 11.49 12.54
CA PRO A 586 28.78 12.88 12.97
C PRO A 586 28.27 13.09 14.41
N ALA A 587 27.62 12.08 14.99
CA ALA A 587 27.02 12.11 16.32
C ALA A 587 27.92 11.45 17.41
N VAL A 588 29.15 11.06 17.07
CA VAL A 588 30.09 10.47 18.03
C VAL A 588 30.65 11.57 18.95
N ALA A 589 30.50 11.38 20.27
CA ALA A 589 31.04 12.32 21.26
C ALA A 589 32.59 12.36 21.25
N PRO A 590 33.21 13.53 21.41
CA PRO A 590 34.68 13.64 21.54
C PRO A 590 35.20 12.76 22.68
N GLY A 591 36.18 11.89 22.40
CA GLY A 591 36.76 10.97 23.38
C GLY A 591 35.99 9.65 23.58
N ALA A 592 34.95 9.38 22.78
CA ALA A 592 34.29 8.08 22.77
C ALA A 592 35.27 6.96 22.35
N ASP A 593 35.12 5.78 22.96
CA ASP A 593 35.91 4.59 22.65
C ASP A 593 35.37 3.93 21.38
N LEU A 594 35.94 4.30 20.23
CA LEU A 594 35.49 3.84 18.92
C LEU A 594 35.96 2.41 18.63
N LEU A 595 35.00 1.57 18.24
CA LEU A 595 35.27 0.26 17.69
C LEU A 595 35.60 0.39 16.20
N PRO A 596 36.77 -0.10 15.75
CA PRO A 596 37.09 -0.10 14.33
C PRO A 596 36.17 -1.06 13.58
N THR A 597 35.67 -0.63 12.43
CA THR A 597 35.00 -1.49 11.44
C THR A 597 35.94 -1.91 10.31
N VAL A 598 37.25 -1.73 10.50
CA VAL A 598 38.26 -2.13 9.51
C VAL A 598 38.30 -3.65 9.41
N ILE A 599 38.21 -4.17 8.19
CA ILE A 599 38.34 -5.61 7.91
C ILE A 599 39.76 -5.87 7.43
N THR A 600 40.46 -6.76 8.12
CA THR A 600 41.82 -7.16 7.76
C THR A 600 41.82 -8.41 6.87
N PRO A 601 42.87 -8.63 6.06
CA PRO A 601 43.04 -9.89 5.31
C PRO A 601 43.05 -11.13 6.22
N ALA A 602 43.59 -10.99 7.43
CA ALA A 602 43.62 -12.07 8.42
C ALA A 602 42.21 -12.42 8.93
N ALA A 603 41.35 -11.43 9.17
CA ALA A 603 39.95 -11.70 9.50
C ALA A 603 39.21 -12.34 8.31
N ALA A 604 39.52 -11.90 7.08
CA ALA A 604 38.92 -12.43 5.86
C ALA A 604 39.33 -13.87 5.52
N SER A 605 40.46 -14.36 6.03
CA SER A 605 40.92 -15.73 5.77
C SER A 605 40.19 -16.78 6.63
N VAL A 606 39.44 -16.35 7.65
CA VAL A 606 38.66 -17.26 8.51
C VAL A 606 37.54 -17.92 7.72
N GLU A 607 37.33 -19.22 7.97
CA GLU A 607 36.29 -20.00 7.30
C GLU A 607 34.89 -19.39 7.50
N GLY A 608 34.11 -19.33 6.42
CA GLY A 608 32.76 -18.74 6.41
C GLY A 608 32.71 -17.20 6.44
N VAL A 609 33.86 -16.51 6.44
CA VAL A 609 33.88 -15.04 6.37
C VAL A 609 33.60 -14.52 4.98
N LEU A 610 34.30 -15.02 3.95
CA LEU A 610 34.11 -14.55 2.59
C LEU A 610 32.78 -15.08 2.02
N PRO A 611 32.01 -14.23 1.31
CA PRO A 611 30.75 -14.67 0.75
C PRO A 611 31.03 -15.50 -0.49
N PRO A 612 30.52 -16.73 -0.60
CA PRO A 612 30.58 -17.45 -1.85
C PRO A 612 29.73 -16.72 -2.89
N CYS A 613 30.23 -16.61 -4.13
CA CYS A 613 29.44 -16.12 -5.25
C CYS A 613 28.14 -16.94 -5.39
N PRO A 614 26.94 -16.33 -5.37
CA PRO A 614 25.67 -17.07 -5.36
C PRO A 614 25.44 -17.79 -6.68
N GLY A 615 24.79 -18.95 -6.63
CA GLY A 615 24.34 -19.69 -7.81
C GLY A 615 24.63 -21.19 -7.72
N PRO A 616 23.93 -22.01 -8.52
CA PRO A 616 23.97 -23.48 -8.41
C PRO A 616 25.30 -24.12 -8.79
N PHE A 617 26.19 -23.41 -9.49
CA PHE A 617 27.48 -23.93 -9.99
C PHE A 617 28.70 -23.23 -9.38
N GLY A 618 28.50 -22.44 -8.33
CA GLY A 618 29.52 -21.58 -7.74
C GLY A 618 29.91 -20.40 -8.63
N GLY A 619 31.07 -19.78 -8.36
CA GLY A 619 31.50 -18.58 -9.06
C GLY A 619 32.81 -17.99 -8.55
N THR A 620 33.07 -16.73 -8.91
CA THR A 620 34.24 -15.99 -8.42
C THR A 620 33.78 -14.82 -7.56
N THR A 621 34.26 -14.75 -6.33
CA THR A 621 34.13 -13.56 -5.49
C THR A 621 35.33 -12.66 -5.73
N VAL A 622 35.10 -11.48 -6.31
CA VAL A 622 36.12 -10.46 -6.55
C VAL A 622 36.09 -9.47 -5.39
N LEU A 623 37.15 -9.44 -4.59
CA LEU A 623 37.34 -8.48 -3.52
C LEU A 623 37.95 -7.19 -4.09
N LEU A 624 37.20 -6.10 -4.01
CA LEU A 624 37.63 -4.78 -4.49
C LEU A 624 38.28 -4.01 -3.34
N LEU A 625 39.58 -3.72 -3.47
CA LEU A 625 40.31 -2.94 -2.46
C LEU A 625 39.97 -1.45 -2.55
N PRO A 626 39.87 -0.73 -1.41
CA PRO A 626 39.58 0.69 -1.42
C PRO A 626 40.78 1.51 -1.96
N ASP A 627 40.51 2.72 -2.41
CA ASP A 627 41.50 3.60 -3.06
C ASP A 627 42.60 4.06 -2.09
N ASP A 628 42.29 4.15 -0.80
CA ASP A 628 43.17 4.60 0.28
C ASP A 628 43.97 3.47 0.94
N ALA A 629 43.82 2.21 0.51
CA ALA A 629 44.63 1.10 1.01
C ALA A 629 46.13 1.37 0.74
N ASP A 630 46.97 1.24 1.77
CA ASP A 630 48.41 1.40 1.64
C ASP A 630 49.08 0.21 0.92
N GLU A 631 50.36 0.35 0.58
CA GLU A 631 51.08 -0.67 -0.18
C GLU A 631 51.23 -1.99 0.59
N GLY A 632 51.37 -1.93 1.92
CA GLY A 632 51.48 -3.10 2.79
C GLY A 632 50.16 -3.86 2.89
N ASP A 633 49.06 -3.14 3.10
CA ASP A 633 47.71 -3.71 3.13
C ASP A 633 47.32 -4.32 1.78
N ARG A 634 47.64 -3.64 0.67
CA ARG A 634 47.42 -4.20 -0.68
C ARG A 634 48.18 -5.51 -0.89
N ALA A 635 49.46 -5.56 -0.48
CA ALA A 635 50.26 -6.77 -0.58
C ALA A 635 49.65 -7.92 0.26
N ALA A 636 49.16 -7.61 1.47
CA ALA A 636 48.53 -8.59 2.34
C ALA A 636 47.21 -9.14 1.78
N TRP A 637 46.38 -8.29 1.17
CA TRP A 637 45.17 -8.75 0.46
C TRP A 637 45.50 -9.58 -0.78
N LEU A 638 46.52 -9.22 -1.56
CA LEU A 638 46.95 -9.99 -2.72
C LEU A 638 47.47 -11.39 -2.33
N ALA A 639 48.17 -11.50 -1.20
CA ALA A 639 48.61 -12.79 -0.65
C ALA A 639 47.45 -13.73 -0.27
N LEU A 640 46.25 -13.19 0.00
CA LEU A 640 45.05 -13.98 0.24
C LEU A 640 44.62 -14.77 -1.01
N GLU A 641 44.89 -14.26 -2.21
CA GLU A 641 44.57 -14.96 -3.47
C GLU A 641 45.45 -16.21 -3.68
N GLU A 642 46.69 -16.18 -3.19
CA GLU A 642 47.61 -17.32 -3.26
C GLU A 642 47.13 -18.49 -2.38
N ASN A 643 46.44 -18.18 -1.28
CA ASN A 643 45.87 -19.13 -0.32
C ASN A 643 44.33 -18.99 -0.25
N ASP A 644 43.68 -19.07 -1.41
CA ASP A 644 42.25 -18.81 -1.59
C ASP A 644 41.34 -19.57 -0.57
N PRO A 645 40.75 -18.85 0.41
CA PRO A 645 39.93 -19.47 1.46
C PRO A 645 38.64 -20.10 0.93
N LEU A 646 38.08 -19.60 -0.18
CA LEU A 646 36.87 -20.16 -0.77
C LEU A 646 37.17 -21.44 -1.55
N THR A 647 38.29 -21.48 -2.28
CA THR A 647 38.72 -22.71 -2.98
C THR A 647 38.99 -23.83 -1.98
N ALA A 648 39.56 -23.51 -0.81
CA ALA A 648 39.79 -24.49 0.26
C ALA A 648 38.49 -25.13 0.78
N GLN A 649 37.40 -24.36 0.84
CA GLN A 649 36.08 -24.85 1.25
C GLN A 649 35.35 -25.59 0.11
N SER A 650 35.47 -25.09 -1.12
CA SER A 650 34.80 -25.67 -2.28
C SER A 650 35.51 -25.30 -3.58
N ARG A 651 35.85 -26.32 -4.38
CA ARG A 651 36.50 -26.16 -5.70
C ARG A 651 35.72 -25.32 -6.72
N PHE A 652 34.44 -25.06 -6.45
CA PHE A 652 33.55 -24.29 -7.33
C PHE A 652 33.64 -22.77 -7.08
N HIS A 653 34.12 -22.36 -5.91
CA HIS A 653 34.29 -20.96 -5.56
C HIS A 653 35.75 -20.54 -5.65
N ARG A 654 36.00 -19.27 -5.98
CA ARG A 654 37.33 -18.68 -5.91
C ARG A 654 37.26 -17.25 -5.43
N VAL A 655 38.35 -16.76 -4.87
CA VAL A 655 38.59 -15.36 -4.54
C VAL A 655 39.55 -14.74 -5.55
N ARG A 656 39.25 -13.54 -6.02
CA ARG A 656 40.19 -12.71 -6.79
C ARG A 656 40.26 -11.32 -6.19
N ILE A 657 41.42 -10.67 -6.25
CA ILE A 657 41.58 -9.31 -5.76
C ILE A 657 41.62 -8.33 -6.94
N ALA A 658 40.92 -7.21 -6.80
CA ALA A 658 40.89 -6.15 -7.79
C ALA A 658 41.05 -4.78 -7.14
N THR A 659 41.51 -3.82 -7.93
CA THR A 659 41.58 -2.38 -7.62
C THR A 659 40.82 -1.59 -8.68
N LEU A 660 40.52 -0.30 -8.45
CA LEU A 660 39.92 0.55 -9.50
C LEU A 660 40.91 1.02 -10.57
N GLY A 661 42.22 0.81 -10.38
CA GLY A 661 43.24 1.20 -11.33
C GLY A 661 44.58 0.52 -11.05
N GLY A 662 45.57 0.76 -11.92
CA GLY A 662 46.88 0.12 -11.84
C GLY A 662 46.89 -1.32 -12.36
N ALA A 663 47.90 -2.08 -11.95
CA ALA A 663 48.17 -3.43 -12.49
C ALA A 663 47.07 -4.47 -12.21
N HIS A 664 46.25 -4.26 -11.17
CA HIS A 664 45.15 -5.16 -10.76
C HIS A 664 43.77 -4.53 -11.01
N ALA A 665 43.65 -3.66 -12.00
CA ALA A 665 42.39 -2.98 -12.33
C ALA A 665 41.25 -3.98 -12.57
N LEU A 666 40.06 -3.68 -12.04
CA LEU A 666 38.86 -4.52 -12.11
C LEU A 666 38.53 -4.96 -13.54
N GLU A 667 38.62 -4.05 -14.51
CA GLU A 667 38.42 -4.35 -15.93
C GLU A 667 39.35 -5.47 -16.42
N GLY A 668 40.64 -5.41 -16.08
CA GLY A 668 41.62 -6.44 -16.42
C GLY A 668 41.35 -7.77 -15.74
N VAL A 669 40.92 -7.74 -14.46
CA VAL A 669 40.54 -8.94 -13.72
C VAL A 669 39.32 -9.61 -14.34
N LEU A 670 38.28 -8.84 -14.71
CA LEU A 670 37.08 -9.34 -15.36
C LEU A 670 37.37 -9.88 -16.77
N ALA A 671 38.21 -9.19 -17.56
CA ALA A 671 38.64 -9.68 -18.86
C ALA A 671 39.32 -11.05 -18.78
N LYS A 672 40.24 -11.23 -17.82
CA LYS A 672 40.90 -12.50 -17.56
C LYS A 672 39.92 -13.59 -17.10
N LEU A 673 38.95 -13.26 -16.25
CA LEU A 673 37.93 -14.21 -15.80
C LEU A 673 37.01 -14.64 -16.94
N ARG A 674 36.65 -13.71 -17.83
CA ARG A 674 35.88 -14.00 -19.05
C ARG A 674 36.64 -14.96 -19.97
N GLU A 675 37.92 -14.73 -20.21
CA GLU A 675 38.78 -15.64 -21.00
C GLU A 675 38.87 -17.03 -20.37
N GLN A 676 38.84 -17.11 -19.04
CA GLN A 676 38.80 -18.37 -18.29
C GLN A 676 37.40 -19.01 -18.21
N ASN A 677 36.41 -18.45 -18.92
CA ASN A 677 35.01 -18.88 -18.90
C ASN A 677 34.38 -18.88 -17.49
N ARG A 678 34.85 -18.00 -16.59
CA ARG A 678 34.25 -17.80 -15.26
C ARG A 678 33.33 -16.59 -15.31
N LYS A 679 32.07 -16.83 -15.66
CA LYS A 679 31.10 -15.76 -15.95
C LYS A 679 30.19 -15.37 -14.78
N ASN A 680 30.12 -16.17 -13.71
CA ASN A 680 29.34 -15.84 -12.51
C ASN A 680 30.24 -15.18 -11.47
N ILE A 681 30.05 -13.88 -11.26
CA ILE A 681 30.93 -13.04 -10.45
C ILE A 681 30.13 -12.36 -9.35
N LEU A 682 30.67 -12.38 -8.13
CA LEU A 682 30.22 -11.56 -7.02
C LEU A 682 31.31 -10.52 -6.73
N ILE A 683 31.02 -9.23 -6.88
CA ILE A 683 31.95 -8.14 -6.59
C ILE A 683 31.64 -7.61 -5.19
N VAL A 684 32.65 -7.59 -4.33
CA VAL A 684 32.52 -7.19 -2.92
C VAL A 684 33.67 -6.29 -2.51
N PRO A 685 33.43 -5.04 -2.11
CA PRO A 685 34.42 -4.19 -1.48
C PRO A 685 35.03 -4.87 -0.24
N ALA A 686 36.36 -4.84 -0.12
CA ALA A 686 37.11 -5.42 0.99
C ALA A 686 37.07 -4.53 2.24
N VAL A 687 35.89 -4.03 2.57
CA VAL A 687 35.60 -3.15 3.71
C VAL A 687 34.33 -3.63 4.40
N PHE A 688 34.06 -3.11 5.60
CA PHE A 688 32.83 -3.46 6.31
C PHE A 688 31.59 -3.07 5.52
N TYR A 689 31.54 -1.82 5.08
CA TYR A 689 30.52 -1.27 4.21
C TYR A 689 31.17 -0.14 3.40
N THR A 690 30.93 -0.08 2.10
CA THR A 690 31.41 1.00 1.24
C THR A 690 30.31 1.99 0.92
N ASN A 691 30.70 3.25 0.67
CA ASN A 691 29.83 4.21 0.04
C ASN A 691 29.48 3.82 -1.41
N GLY A 692 28.43 4.43 -1.95
CA GLY A 692 28.00 4.19 -3.33
C GLY A 692 29.01 4.64 -4.40
N ASP A 693 29.99 5.49 -4.09
CA ASP A 693 30.95 6.01 -5.08
C ASP A 693 31.91 4.94 -5.60
N LEU A 694 32.50 4.16 -4.71
CA LEU A 694 33.39 3.06 -5.08
C LEU A 694 32.66 2.05 -5.97
N LEU A 695 31.44 1.67 -5.59
CA LEU A 695 30.62 0.73 -6.34
C LEU A 695 30.13 1.29 -7.67
N ARG A 696 29.80 2.57 -7.75
CA ARG A 696 29.45 3.23 -9.01
C ARG A 696 30.62 3.16 -10.00
N ARG A 697 31.82 3.56 -9.56
CA ARG A 697 33.03 3.49 -10.38
C ARG A 697 33.40 2.06 -10.77
N ALA A 698 33.24 1.11 -9.84
CA ALA A 698 33.44 -0.32 -10.12
C ALA A 698 32.44 -0.85 -11.15
N ALA A 699 31.17 -0.46 -11.04
CA ALA A 699 30.13 -0.82 -12.01
C ALA A 699 30.40 -0.21 -13.38
N ASP A 700 30.85 1.05 -13.45
CA ASP A 700 31.24 1.68 -14.71
C ASP A 700 32.41 0.92 -15.38
N ALA A 701 33.41 0.48 -14.59
CA ALA A 701 34.51 -0.35 -15.07
C ALA A 701 34.07 -1.77 -15.47
N ALA A 702 33.01 -2.29 -14.85
CA ALA A 702 32.46 -3.61 -15.12
C ALA A 702 31.42 -3.63 -16.24
N LYS A 703 30.90 -2.46 -16.64
CA LYS A 703 29.86 -2.28 -17.67
C LYS A 703 30.14 -3.00 -18.99
N PRO A 704 31.38 -3.02 -19.53
CA PRO A 704 31.67 -3.76 -20.77
C PRO A 704 31.47 -5.29 -20.68
N PHE A 705 31.23 -5.83 -19.48
CA PHE A 705 31.10 -7.26 -19.23
C PHE A 705 29.66 -7.70 -18.88
N GLU A 706 28.73 -6.76 -18.67
CA GLU A 706 27.36 -7.06 -18.21
C GLU A 706 26.57 -7.94 -19.19
N ASP A 707 26.84 -7.85 -20.49
CA ASP A 707 26.17 -8.67 -21.52
C ASP A 707 26.67 -10.13 -21.55
N ASP A 708 27.90 -10.38 -21.10
CA ASP A 708 28.58 -11.67 -21.24
C ASP A 708 28.78 -12.42 -19.91
N MET A 709 28.54 -11.75 -18.79
CA MET A 709 28.81 -12.21 -17.42
C MET A 709 27.64 -11.88 -16.48
N THR A 710 27.36 -12.79 -15.54
CA THR A 710 26.44 -12.52 -14.42
C THR A 710 27.22 -11.81 -13.32
N LEU A 711 26.99 -10.50 -13.19
CA LEU A 711 27.63 -9.68 -12.16
C LEU A 711 26.65 -9.42 -11.01
N GLN A 712 27.03 -9.87 -9.82
CA GLN A 712 26.32 -9.67 -8.57
C GLN A 712 27.16 -8.79 -7.65
N TRP A 713 26.52 -8.08 -6.72
CA TRP A 713 27.18 -7.07 -5.90
C TRP A 713 26.81 -7.23 -4.43
N LEU A 714 27.79 -7.00 -3.56
CA LEU A 714 27.55 -6.72 -2.15
C LEU A 714 28.29 -5.44 -1.79
N PRO A 715 27.78 -4.63 -0.85
CA PRO A 715 28.40 -3.37 -0.49
C PRO A 715 29.57 -3.51 0.49
N GLY A 716 29.89 -4.73 0.89
CA GLY A 716 30.99 -4.98 1.81
C GLY A 716 30.92 -6.40 2.37
N LEU A 717 31.79 -6.66 3.33
CA LEU A 717 31.92 -7.95 4.00
C LEU A 717 31.18 -7.99 5.36
N GLY A 718 30.66 -6.85 5.86
CA GLY A 718 30.16 -6.66 7.23
C GLY A 718 29.02 -7.56 7.72
N GLY A 719 28.80 -7.55 9.04
CA GLY A 719 27.69 -8.22 9.73
C GLY A 719 27.79 -9.75 9.87
N ARG A 720 28.93 -10.37 9.52
CA ARG A 720 29.10 -11.83 9.50
C ARG A 720 29.75 -12.38 10.77
N ALA A 721 29.17 -13.43 11.34
CA ALA A 721 29.64 -14.08 12.55
C ALA A 721 31.15 -14.44 12.57
N GLY A 722 31.74 -14.82 11.43
CA GLY A 722 33.16 -15.14 11.34
C GLY A 722 34.07 -13.91 11.50
N ILE A 723 33.66 -12.75 10.96
CA ILE A 723 34.38 -11.48 11.15
C ILE A 723 34.27 -11.07 12.61
N LEU A 724 33.08 -11.21 13.17
CA LEU A 724 32.82 -10.89 14.57
C LEU A 724 33.71 -11.69 15.53
N LYS A 725 33.90 -12.99 15.30
CA LYS A 725 34.76 -13.87 16.11
C LYS A 725 36.26 -13.56 16.03
N ALA A 726 36.72 -12.93 14.95
CA ALA A 726 38.13 -12.69 14.68
C ALA A 726 38.65 -11.34 15.21
N MET A 727 37.73 -10.47 15.62
CA MET A 727 37.99 -9.18 16.27
C MET A 727 38.03 -9.36 17.79
#